data_AF-A0AAD3MQZ9-F1
#
_entry.id   AF-A0AAD3MQZ9-F1
#
_cell.length_a   1.000
_cell.length_b   1.000
_cell.length_c   1.000
_cell.angle_alpha   90.00
_cell.angle_beta   90.00
_cell.angle_gamma   90.00
#
_symmetry.space_group_name_H-M   'P 1'
#
loop_
_entity.id
_entity.type
_entity.pdbx_description
1 polymer ?
#
loop_
_entity_poly.entity_id
_entity_poly.type
_entity_poly.pdbx_seq_one_letter_code
_entity_poly.pdbx_strand_id
1 'polypeptide(L)'
;MTVITYSSAAGRLPKEIQVLGHPSASGNVPECLSEILEPWAMLDPVENLTVGSCEVRGQRWIEENEDWKTEGGASRGNLQRKRQTWGRGAGRERMNLWKRVIRKDSKGSWTNGVKGKDNSKTDVSGILSAVKTEGEVKQWEKMRRKRQSWPSILWLFVLKKTTEEEVKREKNIVGMRRHHFFLWLALLVLSLCLKPASSQGSFPRMENIAAFKPVSISPPRSTCGVPERSSYCQSPSSQANLLTCYQAFCIQECPYRSSTPPYAPLLLPAHRGTCVTEDSHDTHPGTETGTTTSSEGVSGGSSSVLFRPVTDGCLVSPPSQRLGAMGSLTLALWIKPSSPGEMMLLEKSSGGRLVFSVTVSEQAVTLQYIQSRSQTALTVRFRTEGRLVLDRWTHLVLQVHDRRVSLFLDGLEEDGTPFDTRPLSARLFDTSEDGAMWVGLSSNGSNQFIGRMQDFRFYPATLTNREIVELYSGVLPELHVQSECRCPPSHPRVHPLVERYCIPNAVVDTTNDRVLRLNLNAHALSYINDQDMGTTWLSKIMTTQELDEGVTITVDLANGQYQVFYVILRFGGLLPESVLIQRRRLDLTKPESGTTTEQPWLDWQYMARNCSVFGMQNNGPLPRPDSVNCLQLPSDVSFSGGNITFSLLTPQPNLRPGYNDFYNTPALQKMVHATQVRIHLSGQYHTRAAGVNQRHRYYIINEITISGRCECHGHADHCDTSVTPYRCLCLPESHTEGNNTGATEDISGEVQLSTSSCSVLLVRLVCLVI
;
A
#
# COMPACT_ATOMS: atom_id res chain seq x y z
N MET A 1 28.79 29.23 12.53
CA MET A 1 27.86 28.29 13.22
C MET A 1 26.49 28.46 12.60
N THR A 2 25.69 27.37 12.52
CA THR A 2 24.29 27.31 12.03
C THR A 2 24.06 27.77 10.57
N VAL A 3 23.26 27.11 9.72
CA VAL A 3 22.38 25.94 9.88
C VAL A 3 22.55 24.98 8.68
N ILE A 4 22.79 23.69 8.95
CA ILE A 4 22.20 22.60 8.14
C ILE A 4 20.91 22.20 8.88
N THR A 5 19.79 22.04 8.19
CA THR A 5 18.46 21.96 8.82
C THR A 5 18.16 20.58 9.40
N TYR A 6 18.71 20.30 10.58
CA TYR A 6 18.26 19.20 11.43
C TYR A 6 16.96 19.58 12.13
N SER A 7 15.87 18.84 11.86
CA SER A 7 14.58 19.04 12.52
C SER A 7 14.37 18.04 13.66
N SER A 8 14.96 18.30 14.83
CA SER A 8 14.80 17.48 16.04
C SER A 8 13.50 17.78 16.80
N ALA A 9 12.37 17.84 16.09
CA ALA A 9 11.03 18.05 16.65
C ALA A 9 9.96 17.41 15.76
N ALA A 10 8.93 16.83 16.38
CA ALA A 10 7.74 16.36 15.66
C ALA A 10 6.82 17.55 15.29
N GLY A 11 6.38 17.59 14.03
CA GLY A 11 5.23 18.39 13.61
C GLY A 11 5.36 19.92 13.65
N ARG A 12 6.03 20.51 12.64
CA ARG A 12 5.63 21.81 12.05
C ARG A 12 6.32 22.05 10.71
N LEU A 13 5.52 22.33 9.67
CA LEU A 13 6.00 22.84 8.39
C LEU A 13 6.57 24.27 8.55
N PRO A 14 7.60 24.67 7.78
CA PRO A 14 8.00 26.07 7.67
C PRO A 14 6.85 26.96 7.17
N LYS A 15 6.83 28.23 7.59
CA LYS A 15 5.76 29.18 7.25
C LYS A 15 5.74 29.55 5.77
N GLU A 16 4.54 29.91 5.30
CA GLU A 16 4.23 30.31 3.92
C GLU A 16 5.10 31.45 3.38
N ILE A 17 5.40 31.36 2.08
CA ILE A 17 5.68 32.53 1.24
C ILE A 17 4.32 33.21 0.97
N GLN A 18 4.23 34.53 1.12
CA GLN A 18 2.95 35.24 1.07
C GLN A 18 2.29 35.19 -0.32
N VAL A 19 1.06 34.67 -0.36
CA VAL A 19 0.07 34.90 -1.42
C VAL A 19 -1.21 35.42 -0.75
N LEU A 20 -1.92 36.36 -1.39
CA LEU A 20 -3.10 36.98 -0.79
C LEU A 20 -4.29 36.00 -0.77
N GLY A 21 -4.93 35.84 0.39
CA GLY A 21 -6.13 35.00 0.56
C GLY A 21 -7.23 35.64 1.42
N HIS A 22 -8.49 35.33 1.10
CA HIS A 22 -9.73 35.68 1.82
C HIS A 22 -10.88 34.79 1.27
N PRO A 23 -11.94 34.48 2.06
CA PRO A 23 -11.96 34.25 3.51
C PRO A 23 -12.89 33.08 3.96
N SER A 24 -12.88 32.76 5.26
CA SER A 24 -13.85 31.90 6.01
C SER A 24 -13.82 30.38 5.70
N ALA A 25 -14.26 29.47 6.59
CA ALA A 25 -14.95 29.65 7.89
C ALA A 25 -14.39 28.71 8.99
N SER A 26 -14.79 28.94 10.25
CA SER A 26 -14.29 28.26 11.46
C SER A 26 -15.26 27.24 12.06
N GLY A 27 -14.75 26.16 12.65
CA GLY A 27 -15.51 25.24 13.51
C GLY A 27 -14.63 24.67 14.64
N ASN A 28 -15.15 24.64 15.87
CA ASN A 28 -14.39 24.24 17.07
C ASN A 28 -14.71 22.80 17.50
N VAL A 29 -13.68 22.03 17.85
CA VAL A 29 -13.73 20.75 18.59
C VAL A 29 -12.55 20.76 19.57
N PRO A 30 -12.70 20.32 20.84
CA PRO A 30 -11.78 20.73 21.92
C PRO A 30 -10.50 19.90 22.06
N GLU A 31 -9.48 20.52 22.67
CA GLU A 31 -8.31 19.83 23.21
C GLU A 31 -8.69 18.92 24.39
N CYS A 32 -7.95 17.82 24.56
CA CYS A 32 -8.01 16.97 25.74
C CYS A 32 -6.60 16.85 26.33
N LEU A 33 -6.41 17.24 27.59
CA LEU A 33 -5.12 17.08 28.26
C LEU A 33 -4.84 15.59 28.51
N SER A 34 -3.67 15.12 28.11
CA SER A 34 -3.08 13.88 28.61
C SER A 34 -2.09 14.21 29.73
N GLU A 35 -2.53 14.14 30.98
CA GLU A 35 -1.59 14.14 32.11
C GLU A 35 -0.70 12.89 32.06
N ILE A 36 0.58 13.05 32.37
CA ILE A 36 1.56 11.95 32.37
C ILE A 36 1.41 11.19 33.68
N LEU A 37 1.12 9.89 33.59
CA LEU A 37 0.98 9.01 34.74
C LEU A 37 1.77 7.72 34.47
N GLU A 38 2.97 7.63 35.04
CA GLU A 38 3.82 6.43 34.95
C GLU A 38 3.28 5.27 35.80
N PRO A 39 3.33 4.03 35.28
CA PRO A 39 3.34 2.83 36.10
C PRO A 39 4.78 2.34 36.33
N TRP A 40 5.10 2.03 37.59
CA TRP A 40 6.38 1.40 37.96
C TRP A 40 6.54 -0.03 37.42
N ALA A 41 7.81 -0.43 37.35
CA ALA A 41 8.33 -1.76 37.06
C ALA A 41 7.46 -2.97 37.43
N MET A 42 7.35 -3.92 36.50
CA MET A 42 7.20 -5.34 36.83
C MET A 42 8.22 -6.20 36.07
N LEU A 43 8.72 -7.18 36.82
CA LEU A 43 9.83 -8.10 36.59
C LEU A 43 9.75 -8.92 35.30
N ASP A 44 10.93 -9.37 34.83
CA ASP A 44 11.09 -10.43 33.83
C ASP A 44 10.39 -11.74 34.25
N PRO A 45 10.03 -12.57 33.26
CA PRO A 45 10.45 -13.96 33.34
C PRO A 45 10.96 -14.53 32.01
N VAL A 46 12.18 -15.07 32.02
CA VAL A 46 12.58 -16.16 31.13
C VAL A 46 12.83 -17.41 31.97
N GLU A 47 12.00 -18.40 31.71
CA GLU A 47 12.09 -19.84 31.99
C GLU A 47 13.19 -20.36 32.95
N ASN A 48 12.75 -21.14 33.95
CA ASN A 48 13.27 -22.50 34.07
C ASN A 48 12.30 -23.48 34.75
N LEU A 49 12.63 -24.77 34.66
CA LEU A 49 11.74 -25.88 34.99
C LEU A 49 11.42 -26.05 36.49
N THR A 50 10.31 -26.75 36.70
CA THR A 50 9.81 -27.42 37.92
C THR A 50 10.83 -27.68 39.04
N VAL A 51 10.49 -27.28 40.27
CA VAL A 51 11.20 -27.65 41.50
C VAL A 51 10.35 -28.62 42.34
N GLY A 52 10.84 -29.85 42.52
CA GLY A 52 10.46 -30.73 43.63
C GLY A 52 11.21 -30.35 44.90
N SER A 53 10.63 -30.62 46.07
CA SER A 53 11.04 -29.97 47.33
C SER A 53 12.30 -30.53 48.01
N CYS A 54 13.18 -29.60 48.39
CA CYS A 54 13.94 -29.56 49.66
C CYS A 54 15.27 -30.33 49.86
N GLU A 55 16.21 -29.54 50.41
CA GLU A 55 17.27 -29.85 51.39
C GLU A 55 18.68 -30.41 51.01
N VAL A 56 19.67 -29.53 51.31
CA VAL A 56 20.94 -29.80 52.04
C VAL A 56 22.17 -30.37 51.29
N ARG A 57 23.17 -29.48 51.16
CA ARG A 57 24.65 -29.68 51.16
C ARG A 57 25.26 -30.89 50.42
N GLY A 58 26.18 -30.63 49.47
CA GLY A 58 27.31 -31.55 49.26
C GLY A 58 28.11 -31.44 47.95
N GLN A 59 29.31 -30.87 48.05
CA GLN A 59 30.44 -30.92 47.11
C GLN A 59 30.55 -32.08 46.07
N ARG A 60 30.55 -31.70 44.77
CA ARG A 60 31.73 -31.68 43.85
C ARG A 60 32.37 -32.99 43.28
N TRP A 61 32.30 -33.15 41.94
CA TRP A 61 33.07 -34.05 41.02
C TRP A 61 32.95 -35.58 41.34
N ILE A 62 33.09 -36.57 40.44
CA ILE A 62 33.78 -36.76 39.14
C ILE A 62 32.85 -37.56 38.16
N GLU A 63 33.23 -37.68 36.88
CA GLU A 63 32.61 -38.53 35.85
C GLU A 63 32.79 -40.05 36.09
N GLU A 64 31.83 -40.89 35.67
CA GLU A 64 32.15 -42.16 34.99
C GLU A 64 30.99 -42.63 34.10
N ASN A 65 31.19 -43.72 33.35
CA ASN A 65 30.56 -43.94 32.04
C ASN A 65 30.01 -45.38 31.84
N GLU A 66 29.35 -45.60 30.69
CA GLU A 66 28.95 -46.89 30.07
C GLU A 66 27.67 -47.63 30.57
N ASP A 67 27.04 -48.26 29.57
CA ASP A 67 26.41 -49.60 29.54
C ASP A 67 24.96 -49.94 29.99
N TRP A 68 24.19 -50.29 28.94
CA TRP A 68 23.42 -51.55 28.73
C TRP A 68 21.93 -51.70 29.17
N LYS A 69 21.09 -51.63 28.13
CA LYS A 69 20.23 -52.72 27.59
C LYS A 69 18.93 -53.21 28.28
N THR A 70 17.89 -53.18 27.43
CA THR A 70 16.82 -54.19 27.20
C THR A 70 15.69 -54.47 28.22
N GLU A 71 14.48 -54.14 27.76
CA GLU A 71 13.28 -55.01 27.66
C GLU A 71 12.47 -55.47 28.88
N GLY A 72 11.14 -55.48 28.69
CA GLY A 72 10.16 -56.25 29.46
C GLY A 72 9.58 -55.55 30.71
N GLY A 73 8.27 -55.61 30.99
CA GLY A 73 7.14 -56.11 30.19
C GLY A 73 6.00 -56.68 31.04
N ALA A 74 4.74 -56.28 30.74
CA ALA A 74 3.50 -56.83 31.32
C ALA A 74 3.29 -56.56 32.85
N SER A 75 2.14 -56.78 33.51
CA SER A 75 0.74 -57.01 33.06
C SER A 75 -0.26 -56.81 34.21
N ARG A 76 -1.47 -56.29 33.92
CA ARG A 76 -2.78 -56.48 34.62
C ARG A 76 -2.94 -56.16 36.13
N GLY A 77 -4.10 -55.60 36.49
CA GLY A 77 -4.65 -55.68 37.85
C GLY A 77 -5.97 -54.90 38.06
N ASN A 78 -7.12 -55.58 38.09
CA ASN A 78 -8.45 -54.98 38.35
C ASN A 78 -8.83 -55.03 39.83
N LEU A 79 -9.54 -54.00 40.33
CA LEU A 79 -10.68 -54.04 41.27
C LEU A 79 -11.27 -52.59 41.33
N GLN A 80 -12.56 -52.29 41.14
CA GLN A 80 -13.76 -52.58 41.95
C GLN A 80 -13.69 -52.08 43.43
N ARG A 81 -14.73 -51.50 44.07
CA ARG A 81 -16.09 -51.01 43.63
C ARG A 81 -16.86 -50.37 44.80
N LYS A 82 -17.54 -49.21 44.61
CA LYS A 82 -18.58 -48.62 45.52
C LYS A 82 -18.07 -48.18 46.93
N ARG A 83 -18.80 -47.50 47.85
CA ARG A 83 -20.25 -47.17 48.04
C ARG A 83 -20.45 -45.97 49.02
N GLN A 84 -21.52 -45.15 48.86
CA GLN A 84 -22.53 -44.68 49.87
C GLN A 84 -22.15 -44.11 51.29
N THR A 85 -22.87 -43.19 51.98
CA THR A 85 -23.96 -42.20 51.68
C THR A 85 -24.26 -41.25 52.89
N TRP A 86 -25.19 -40.27 52.71
CA TRP A 86 -25.98 -39.50 53.71
C TRP A 86 -25.32 -38.24 54.36
N GLY A 87 -26.08 -37.18 54.72
CA GLY A 87 -27.47 -36.88 54.34
C GLY A 87 -28.23 -35.78 55.14
N ARG A 88 -29.26 -35.20 54.48
CA ARG A 88 -30.45 -34.45 54.99
C ARG A 88 -30.32 -33.03 55.62
N GLY A 89 -31.19 -32.14 55.11
CA GLY A 89 -31.71 -30.90 55.71
C GLY A 89 -32.80 -30.33 54.78
N ALA A 90 -33.92 -29.77 55.27
CA ALA A 90 -35.06 -29.41 54.41
C ALA A 90 -36.00 -28.31 54.99
N GLY A 91 -36.64 -27.53 54.12
CA GLY A 91 -37.69 -26.55 54.47
C GLY A 91 -38.34 -25.89 53.24
N ARG A 92 -39.65 -25.60 53.31
CA ARG A 92 -40.45 -24.78 52.37
C ARG A 92 -40.81 -23.44 53.08
N GLU A 93 -41.54 -22.44 52.56
CA GLU A 93 -42.59 -22.43 51.53
C GLU A 93 -42.95 -20.99 51.00
N ARG A 94 -43.68 -20.95 49.88
CA ARG A 94 -44.67 -19.93 49.46
C ARG A 94 -44.20 -18.62 48.79
N MET A 95 -45.21 -17.83 48.39
CA MET A 95 -45.34 -17.13 47.10
C MET A 95 -46.41 -16.04 47.18
N ASN A 96 -46.32 -14.97 46.34
CA ASN A 96 -47.33 -13.96 45.89
C ASN A 96 -46.77 -12.51 45.95
N LEU A 97 -47.17 -11.53 45.14
CA LEU A 97 -47.92 -11.46 43.85
C LEU A 97 -47.87 -10.00 43.32
N TRP A 98 -47.98 -9.78 41.99
CA TRP A 98 -48.72 -8.72 41.22
C TRP A 98 -48.03 -8.59 39.82
N LYS A 99 -48.65 -8.67 38.62
CA LYS A 99 -49.82 -7.98 37.99
C LYS A 99 -49.56 -6.47 37.78
N ARG A 100 -49.79 -5.80 36.63
CA ARG A 100 -50.43 -6.11 35.31
C ARG A 100 -49.60 -5.50 34.11
N VAL A 101 -50.09 -5.42 32.86
CA VAL A 101 -50.22 -6.49 31.81
C VAL A 101 -50.68 -5.90 30.43
N ILE A 102 -50.06 -6.30 29.27
CA ILE A 102 -50.62 -6.24 27.86
C ILE A 102 -50.78 -4.81 27.22
N ARG A 103 -50.78 -4.50 25.89
CA ARG A 103 -50.86 -5.15 24.53
C ARG A 103 -49.86 -4.40 23.58
N LYS A 104 -49.16 -4.92 22.55
CA LYS A 104 -49.42 -5.81 21.37
C LYS A 104 -49.93 -5.06 20.10
N ASP A 105 -49.24 -5.25 18.95
CA ASP A 105 -49.68 -5.17 17.52
C ASP A 105 -50.24 -3.84 16.92
N SER A 106 -50.22 -3.52 15.61
CA SER A 106 -49.39 -3.95 14.44
C SER A 106 -49.73 -3.17 13.13
N LYS A 107 -48.79 -3.11 12.17
CA LYS A 107 -48.94 -2.95 10.69
C LYS A 107 -49.55 -1.66 10.04
N GLY A 108 -48.87 -1.21 8.97
CA GLY A 108 -49.39 -0.51 7.78
C GLY A 108 -49.27 1.02 7.76
N SER A 109 -49.45 1.74 6.63
CA SER A 109 -49.18 1.46 5.19
C SER A 109 -49.51 2.73 4.36
N TRP A 110 -48.71 3.03 3.32
CA TRP A 110 -49.06 3.79 2.09
C TRP A 110 -49.31 5.34 2.07
N THR A 111 -48.39 6.02 1.37
CA THR A 111 -48.56 6.96 0.22
C THR A 111 -49.35 8.30 0.26
N ASN A 112 -48.67 9.34 -0.28
CA ASN A 112 -49.14 10.46 -1.13
C ASN A 112 -50.12 11.54 -0.60
N GLY A 113 -49.90 12.82 -0.99
CA GLY A 113 -50.93 13.87 -0.86
C GLY A 113 -50.44 15.33 -0.86
N VAL A 114 -50.13 15.91 -2.03
CA VAL A 114 -49.74 17.34 -2.18
C VAL A 114 -50.97 18.27 -2.09
N LYS A 115 -50.88 19.47 -1.46
CA LYS A 115 -50.99 20.83 -2.11
C LYS A 115 -51.48 22.00 -1.20
N GLY A 116 -50.64 23.04 -1.07
CA GLY A 116 -51.05 24.46 -0.83
C GLY A 116 -51.50 24.87 0.58
N LYS A 117 -51.72 26.16 0.89
CA LYS A 117 -51.34 27.43 0.19
C LYS A 117 -51.61 28.65 1.11
N ASP A 118 -50.74 29.70 1.07
CA ASP A 118 -51.03 31.12 1.46
C ASP A 118 -51.48 31.42 2.94
N ASN A 119 -51.38 32.63 3.54
CA ASN A 119 -50.57 33.84 3.29
C ASN A 119 -50.49 34.78 4.54
N SER A 120 -49.54 35.74 4.51
CA SER A 120 -49.56 37.09 5.16
C SER A 120 -49.57 37.22 6.72
N LYS A 121 -48.59 37.98 7.29
CA LYS A 121 -48.69 39.37 7.87
C LYS A 121 -49.22 39.42 9.33
N THR A 122 -48.89 40.41 10.19
CA THR A 122 -48.40 41.79 9.98
C THR A 122 -47.37 42.25 11.04
N ASP A 123 -46.69 43.36 10.74
CA ASP A 123 -45.77 44.19 11.54
C ASP A 123 -46.34 44.78 12.85
N VAL A 124 -45.46 45.34 13.72
CA VAL A 124 -45.41 46.78 14.12
C VAL A 124 -44.27 47.07 15.15
N SER A 125 -43.85 48.35 15.25
CA SER A 125 -42.82 48.99 16.11
C SER A 125 -42.91 48.73 17.64
N GLY A 126 -41.91 49.02 18.49
CA GLY A 126 -40.59 49.67 18.35
C GLY A 126 -40.16 50.43 19.64
N ILE A 127 -39.33 51.49 19.52
CA ILE A 127 -39.07 52.60 20.49
C ILE A 127 -38.02 52.41 21.63
N LEU A 128 -36.95 53.23 21.56
CA LEU A 128 -36.13 53.93 22.59
C LEU A 128 -35.73 53.23 23.93
N SER A 129 -34.44 53.01 24.25
CA SER A 129 -33.43 53.99 24.80
C SER A 129 -33.01 53.60 26.25
N ALA A 130 -32.00 54.17 26.96
CA ALA A 130 -31.01 55.23 26.70
C ALA A 130 -29.85 55.21 27.75
N VAL A 131 -28.64 55.72 27.39
CA VAL A 131 -27.77 56.61 28.22
C VAL A 131 -27.05 55.94 29.45
N LYS A 132 -25.85 56.31 29.98
CA LYS A 132 -25.04 57.56 30.04
C LYS A 132 -23.50 57.29 30.19
N THR A 133 -22.63 58.07 29.50
CA THR A 133 -21.33 58.72 29.91
C THR A 133 -20.20 57.96 30.66
N GLU A 134 -18.91 58.36 30.65
CA GLU A 134 -18.12 59.43 29.97
C GLU A 134 -16.61 59.08 30.00
N GLY A 135 -15.78 59.72 29.15
CA GLY A 135 -14.31 59.62 29.25
C GLY A 135 -13.54 60.04 27.98
N GLU A 136 -13.12 61.31 27.90
CA GLU A 136 -12.34 61.88 26.79
C GLU A 136 -11.44 63.04 27.31
N VAL A 137 -10.54 63.70 26.56
CA VAL A 137 -10.33 63.88 25.10
C VAL A 137 -8.82 63.81 24.78
N LYS A 138 -8.41 63.21 23.65
CA LYS A 138 -7.51 63.79 22.59
C LYS A 138 -6.73 62.75 21.76
N GLN A 139 -6.36 62.97 20.48
CA GLN A 139 -6.94 63.76 19.36
C GLN A 139 -6.05 63.57 18.10
N TRP A 140 -6.55 62.87 17.07
CA TRP A 140 -6.32 63.09 15.60
C TRP A 140 -4.86 63.07 15.06
N GLU A 141 -4.54 62.80 13.78
CA GLU A 141 -5.22 62.24 12.59
C GLU A 141 -4.10 61.60 11.70
N LYS A 142 -4.31 60.86 10.60
CA LYS A 142 -5.32 60.99 9.53
C LYS A 142 -5.50 59.66 8.78
N MET A 143 -6.73 59.30 8.40
CA MET A 143 -6.99 58.05 7.67
C MET A 143 -6.74 58.16 6.16
N ARG A 144 -6.40 57.01 5.54
CA ARG A 144 -6.60 56.74 4.12
C ARG A 144 -7.43 55.45 3.99
N ARG A 145 -8.69 55.53 3.54
CA ARG A 145 -9.58 54.35 3.39
C ARG A 145 -10.30 54.36 2.04
N LYS A 146 -10.51 53.18 1.47
CA LYS A 146 -11.39 52.90 0.30
C LYS A 146 -12.83 53.36 0.64
N ARG A 147 -13.74 53.65 -0.31
CA ARG A 147 -14.24 52.74 -1.37
C ARG A 147 -15.12 53.51 -2.41
N GLN A 148 -15.57 52.78 -3.44
CA GLN A 148 -16.75 52.94 -4.33
C GLN A 148 -17.70 54.14 -4.05
N SER A 149 -18.28 54.83 -5.05
CA SER A 149 -19.10 54.21 -6.12
C SER A 149 -19.30 55.07 -7.41
N TRP A 150 -20.01 54.50 -8.39
CA TRP A 150 -20.84 55.16 -9.42
C TRP A 150 -22.19 55.66 -8.80
N PRO A 151 -23.09 56.45 -9.45
CA PRO A 151 -23.34 56.53 -10.91
C PRO A 151 -23.67 57.93 -11.52
N SER A 152 -24.01 57.92 -12.82
CA SER A 152 -25.07 58.64 -13.57
C SER A 152 -25.91 59.75 -12.86
N ILE A 153 -26.42 60.82 -13.51
CA ILE A 153 -26.75 61.07 -14.95
C ILE A 153 -27.02 62.60 -15.22
N LEU A 154 -27.01 63.06 -16.49
CA LEU A 154 -27.47 64.37 -17.11
C LEU A 154 -27.47 65.71 -16.29
N TRP A 155 -27.05 66.87 -16.83
CA TRP A 155 -27.84 67.69 -17.78
C TRP A 155 -27.03 68.78 -18.54
N LEU A 156 -27.34 68.90 -19.85
CA LEU A 156 -27.32 70.03 -20.83
C LEU A 156 -26.55 71.38 -20.67
N PHE A 157 -26.36 72.01 -21.86
CA PHE A 157 -26.04 73.43 -22.18
C PHE A 157 -24.56 73.91 -22.09
N VAL A 158 -24.02 74.77 -22.99
CA VAL A 158 -24.43 75.18 -24.36
C VAL A 158 -23.28 75.88 -25.13
N LEU A 159 -23.37 75.94 -26.47
CA LEU A 159 -22.70 76.86 -27.43
C LEU A 159 -21.17 77.07 -27.40
N LYS A 160 -20.52 76.67 -28.50
CA LYS A 160 -19.78 77.63 -29.36
C LYS A 160 -19.94 77.24 -30.84
N LYS A 161 -20.09 78.22 -31.74
CA LYS A 161 -20.45 78.00 -33.17
C LYS A 161 -19.63 78.92 -34.09
N THR A 162 -18.77 78.33 -34.92
CA THR A 162 -18.06 78.91 -36.09
C THR A 162 -17.31 77.75 -36.77
N THR A 163 -17.28 77.53 -38.09
CA THR A 163 -18.00 78.16 -39.23
C THR A 163 -18.03 77.14 -40.39
N GLU A 164 -18.70 77.47 -41.50
CA GLU A 164 -18.80 76.62 -42.70
C GLU A 164 -17.60 76.77 -43.67
N GLU A 165 -17.73 76.16 -44.86
CA GLU A 165 -16.73 75.95 -45.93
C GLU A 165 -15.73 74.79 -45.68
N GLU A 166 -15.44 73.88 -46.62
CA GLU A 166 -15.90 73.77 -48.02
C GLU A 166 -16.06 72.27 -48.45
N VAL A 167 -17.03 71.96 -49.34
CA VAL A 167 -17.29 70.59 -49.81
C VAL A 167 -16.85 70.41 -51.26
N LYS A 168 -15.58 70.02 -51.50
CA LYS A 168 -15.14 69.49 -52.83
C LYS A 168 -13.77 68.78 -52.87
N ARG A 169 -13.68 67.56 -52.34
CA ARG A 169 -12.78 66.52 -52.91
C ARG A 169 -13.27 65.10 -52.66
N GLU A 170 -14.41 64.77 -53.26
CA GLU A 170 -14.92 63.40 -53.32
C GLU A 170 -13.97 62.49 -54.14
N LYS A 171 -14.09 61.16 -53.98
CA LYS A 171 -13.51 60.13 -54.86
C LYS A 171 -11.97 60.17 -55.04
N ASN A 172 -11.23 59.91 -53.96
CA ASN A 172 -10.01 59.07 -54.01
C ASN A 172 -9.50 58.54 -52.64
N ILE A 173 -10.10 58.92 -51.51
CA ILE A 173 -9.62 58.53 -50.16
C ILE A 173 -10.31 57.24 -49.61
N VAL A 174 -11.27 56.66 -50.34
CA VAL A 174 -12.05 55.49 -49.88
C VAL A 174 -11.30 54.16 -50.02
N GLY A 175 -10.36 54.03 -50.97
CA GLY A 175 -9.60 52.80 -51.21
C GLY A 175 -8.68 52.43 -50.04
N MET A 176 -7.69 53.28 -49.74
CA MET A 176 -6.72 53.02 -48.66
C MET A 176 -7.40 52.86 -47.29
N ARG A 177 -8.46 53.64 -47.01
CA ARG A 177 -9.16 53.57 -45.72
C ARG A 177 -9.84 52.21 -45.48
N ARG A 178 -10.28 51.52 -46.55
CA ARG A 178 -10.91 50.20 -46.43
C ARG A 178 -9.89 49.10 -46.13
N HIS A 179 -8.71 49.13 -46.75
CA HIS A 179 -7.61 48.22 -46.41
C HIS A 179 -7.10 48.44 -44.99
N HIS A 180 -6.89 49.70 -44.56
CA HIS A 180 -6.53 49.98 -43.17
C HIS A 180 -7.62 49.53 -42.19
N PHE A 181 -8.92 49.68 -42.52
CA PHE A 181 -10.01 49.21 -41.66
C PHE A 181 -10.04 47.68 -41.56
N PHE A 182 -9.85 46.94 -42.66
CA PHE A 182 -9.74 45.47 -42.60
C PHE A 182 -8.47 45.00 -41.88
N LEU A 183 -7.34 45.69 -42.03
CA LEU A 183 -6.11 45.39 -41.29
C LEU A 183 -6.29 45.67 -39.79
N TRP A 184 -6.95 46.77 -39.42
CA TRP A 184 -7.30 47.07 -38.03
C TRP A 184 -8.30 46.05 -37.48
N LEU A 185 -9.30 45.63 -38.26
CA LEU A 185 -10.26 44.61 -37.83
C LEU A 185 -9.60 43.25 -37.65
N ALA A 186 -8.66 42.87 -38.53
CA ALA A 186 -7.86 41.66 -38.39
C ALA A 186 -6.93 41.73 -37.17
N LEU A 187 -6.27 42.86 -36.92
CA LEU A 187 -5.46 43.10 -35.72
C LEU A 187 -6.31 43.13 -34.43
N LEU A 188 -7.53 43.66 -34.49
CA LEU A 188 -8.49 43.65 -33.37
C LEU A 188 -8.99 42.23 -33.09
N VAL A 189 -9.30 41.44 -34.13
CA VAL A 189 -9.66 40.03 -33.99
C VAL A 189 -8.47 39.22 -33.45
N LEU A 190 -7.25 39.46 -33.93
CA LEU A 190 -6.04 38.86 -33.36
C LEU A 190 -5.86 39.22 -31.87
N SER A 191 -6.07 40.49 -31.49
CA SER A 191 -5.97 40.91 -30.08
C SER A 191 -7.11 40.42 -29.19
N LEU A 192 -8.27 40.08 -29.77
CA LEU A 192 -9.41 39.46 -29.07
C LEU A 192 -9.32 37.93 -29.01
N CYS A 193 -8.66 37.29 -29.98
CA CYS A 193 -8.34 35.86 -29.96
C CYS A 193 -7.14 35.54 -29.05
N LEU A 194 -6.21 36.49 -28.88
CA LEU A 194 -5.16 36.44 -27.86
C LEU A 194 -5.75 36.64 -26.45
N LYS A 195 -6.45 35.62 -25.95
CA LYS A 195 -6.50 35.41 -24.50
C LYS A 195 -5.04 35.35 -24.02
N PRO A 196 -4.62 36.17 -23.04
CA PRO A 196 -3.31 36.00 -22.45
C PRO A 196 -3.28 34.63 -21.78
N ALA A 197 -2.43 33.72 -22.29
CA ALA A 197 -2.14 32.49 -21.58
C ALA A 197 -1.69 32.83 -20.16
N SER A 198 -2.19 32.11 -19.15
CA SER A 198 -1.80 32.34 -17.76
C SER A 198 -0.28 32.28 -17.67
N SER A 199 0.37 33.36 -17.21
CA SER A 199 1.85 33.42 -17.12
C SER A 199 2.41 32.61 -15.94
N GLN A 200 1.66 31.61 -15.49
CA GLN A 200 2.00 30.61 -14.49
C GLN A 200 1.60 29.28 -15.10
N GLY A 201 2.59 28.45 -15.45
CA GLY A 201 2.34 27.09 -15.93
C GLY A 201 1.72 26.23 -14.84
N SER A 202 0.87 25.29 -15.23
CA SER A 202 0.32 24.28 -14.35
C SER A 202 1.31 23.14 -14.17
N PHE A 203 1.65 22.81 -12.93
CA PHE A 203 2.59 21.75 -12.59
C PHE A 203 1.96 20.75 -11.63
N PRO A 204 2.33 19.46 -11.70
CA PRO A 204 1.88 18.49 -10.72
C PRO A 204 2.42 18.80 -9.33
N ARG A 205 1.72 18.28 -8.31
CA ARG A 205 2.09 18.44 -6.90
C ARG A 205 3.45 17.79 -6.62
N MET A 206 4.17 18.31 -5.63
CA MET A 206 5.40 17.68 -5.14
C MET A 206 5.05 16.59 -4.12
N GLU A 207 5.51 15.37 -4.37
CA GLU A 207 5.18 14.17 -3.61
C GLU A 207 6.45 13.33 -3.34
N ASN A 208 6.37 12.31 -2.47
CA ASN A 208 7.49 11.37 -2.30
C ASN A 208 7.50 10.36 -3.45
N ILE A 209 8.05 10.75 -4.59
CA ILE A 209 8.07 9.94 -5.82
C ILE A 209 8.94 8.67 -5.72
N ALA A 210 9.67 8.49 -4.63
CA ALA A 210 10.39 7.25 -4.31
C ALA A 210 9.57 6.24 -3.51
N ALA A 211 8.38 6.58 -3.02
CA ALA A 211 7.57 5.67 -2.21
C ALA A 211 7.14 4.42 -3.01
N PHE A 212 7.28 3.24 -2.41
CA PHE A 212 6.97 1.94 -3.01
C PHE A 212 7.70 1.65 -4.35
N LYS A 213 8.80 2.34 -4.61
CA LYS A 213 9.62 2.16 -5.82
C LYS A 213 10.76 1.15 -5.62
N PRO A 214 11.31 0.55 -6.69
CA PRO A 214 12.43 -0.38 -6.59
C PRO A 214 13.67 0.26 -5.95
N VAL A 215 14.20 -0.39 -4.90
CA VAL A 215 15.46 0.00 -4.23
C VAL A 215 16.46 -1.14 -4.34
N SER A 216 17.70 -0.81 -4.68
CA SER A 216 18.83 -1.74 -4.77
C SER A 216 20.01 -1.24 -3.94
N ILE A 217 20.92 -2.16 -3.58
CA ILE A 217 22.06 -1.88 -2.72
C ILE A 217 23.35 -2.54 -3.25
N SER A 218 24.45 -1.79 -3.22
CA SER A 218 25.79 -2.24 -3.58
C SER A 218 26.79 -1.87 -2.47
N PRO A 219 27.62 -2.81 -1.95
CA PRO A 219 27.68 -4.22 -2.35
C PRO A 219 26.38 -5.00 -2.08
N PRO A 220 26.07 -6.05 -2.86
CA PRO A 220 24.90 -6.89 -2.60
C PRO A 220 25.01 -7.57 -1.23
N ARG A 221 23.85 -7.89 -0.62
CA ARG A 221 23.75 -8.42 0.76
C ARG A 221 24.31 -7.46 1.85
N SER A 222 24.30 -6.16 1.62
CA SER A 222 24.66 -5.14 2.63
C SER A 222 23.53 -4.80 3.63
N THR A 223 22.44 -5.57 3.66
CA THR A 223 21.36 -5.50 4.66
C THR A 223 21.60 -6.54 5.75
N CYS A 224 21.33 -6.23 7.02
CA CYS A 224 21.52 -7.20 8.10
C CYS A 224 20.53 -8.38 7.99
N GLY A 225 20.88 -9.54 8.57
CA GLY A 225 20.05 -10.74 8.49
C GLY A 225 19.95 -11.38 7.09
N VAL A 226 20.86 -11.04 6.17
CA VAL A 226 20.95 -11.59 4.82
C VAL A 226 22.37 -12.12 4.57
N PRO A 227 22.57 -13.37 4.09
CA PRO A 227 21.56 -14.37 3.77
C PRO A 227 20.98 -15.08 5.00
N GLU A 228 21.62 -14.95 6.16
CA GLU A 228 21.27 -15.62 7.42
C GLU A 228 21.15 -14.59 8.55
N ARG A 229 20.47 -14.97 9.64
CA ARG A 229 20.33 -14.17 10.85
C ARG A 229 21.66 -13.59 11.34
N SER A 230 21.68 -12.31 11.71
CA SER A 230 22.88 -11.62 12.21
C SER A 230 22.63 -10.95 13.56
N SER A 231 23.68 -10.48 14.23
CA SER A 231 23.57 -9.72 15.49
C SER A 231 24.32 -8.39 15.43
N TYR A 232 23.76 -7.38 16.10
CA TYR A 232 24.28 -6.01 16.16
C TYR A 232 24.22 -5.47 17.60
N CYS A 233 24.94 -4.40 17.91
CA CYS A 233 24.71 -3.65 19.16
C CYS A 233 23.59 -2.63 18.94
N GLN A 234 22.61 -2.55 19.85
CA GLN A 234 21.60 -1.49 19.82
C GLN A 234 22.23 -0.09 19.77
N SER A 235 21.54 0.85 19.12
CA SER A 235 22.06 2.20 18.88
C SER A 235 22.47 2.90 20.18
N PRO A 236 23.68 3.48 20.25
CA PRO A 236 24.12 4.20 21.43
C PRO A 236 23.32 5.48 21.61
N SER A 237 23.08 5.87 22.86
CA SER A 237 22.60 7.21 23.23
C SER A 237 23.71 8.09 23.84
N SER A 238 24.88 7.50 24.12
CA SER A 238 26.02 8.19 24.74
C SER A 238 27.36 7.57 24.32
N GLN A 239 28.46 8.27 24.59
CA GLN A 239 29.82 7.76 24.39
C GLN A 239 30.14 6.53 25.25
N ALA A 240 29.51 6.38 26.43
CA ALA A 240 29.69 5.19 27.25
C ALA A 240 29.02 3.96 26.62
N ASN A 241 27.83 4.16 26.01
CA ASN A 241 27.07 3.07 25.37
C ASN A 241 27.79 2.47 24.16
N LEU A 242 28.73 3.19 23.52
CA LEU A 242 29.58 2.69 22.43
C LEU A 242 30.64 1.66 22.88
N LEU A 243 31.04 1.70 24.15
CA LEU A 243 32.00 0.75 24.73
C LEU A 243 31.29 -0.56 25.15
N THR A 244 30.01 -0.47 25.49
CA THR A 244 29.12 -1.62 25.74
C THR A 244 28.49 -2.14 24.45
N CYS A 245 27.96 -3.37 24.47
CA CYS A 245 27.15 -3.91 23.37
C CYS A 245 25.90 -4.61 23.92
N TYR A 246 24.77 -3.92 23.89
CA TYR A 246 23.46 -4.53 24.11
C TYR A 246 23.05 -5.25 22.81
N GLN A 247 23.15 -6.58 22.80
CA GLN A 247 23.00 -7.36 21.57
C GLN A 247 21.53 -7.43 21.12
N ALA A 248 21.27 -6.99 19.90
CA ALA A 248 20.05 -7.25 19.15
C ALA A 248 20.33 -8.18 17.95
N PHE A 249 19.27 -8.66 17.31
CA PHE A 249 19.35 -9.57 16.15
C PHE A 249 18.64 -8.96 14.95
N CYS A 250 19.08 -9.32 13.73
CA CYS A 250 18.30 -9.16 12.52
C CYS A 250 17.87 -10.53 12.01
N ILE A 251 16.57 -10.70 11.79
CA ILE A 251 15.95 -11.94 11.32
C ILE A 251 14.98 -11.57 10.20
N GLN A 252 15.38 -11.80 8.95
CA GLN A 252 14.52 -11.58 7.78
C GLN A 252 13.62 -12.81 7.49
N GLU A 253 13.74 -13.88 8.27
CA GLU A 253 12.89 -15.07 8.13
C GLU A 253 11.42 -14.76 8.46
N CYS A 254 10.51 -15.20 7.59
CA CYS A 254 9.08 -15.00 7.74
C CYS A 254 8.53 -15.70 9.00
N PRO A 255 7.78 -15.02 9.89
CA PRO A 255 7.26 -15.62 11.13
C PRO A 255 6.31 -16.82 10.98
N TYR A 256 5.80 -17.09 9.77
CA TYR A 256 4.79 -18.11 9.51
C TYR A 256 5.19 -19.06 8.37
N ARG A 257 5.22 -18.54 7.12
CA ARG A 257 5.68 -19.28 5.92
C ARG A 257 6.06 -18.32 4.80
N SER A 258 6.97 -18.76 3.93
CA SER A 258 7.38 -18.08 2.70
C SER A 258 6.77 -18.69 1.42
N SER A 259 6.17 -19.87 1.53
CA SER A 259 5.61 -20.64 0.41
C SER A 259 4.26 -21.27 0.76
N THR A 260 3.50 -21.62 -0.27
CA THR A 260 2.17 -22.21 -0.19
C THR A 260 2.28 -23.69 0.24
N PRO A 261 1.49 -24.15 1.24
CA PRO A 261 1.62 -25.51 1.79
C PRO A 261 1.23 -26.61 0.78
N PRO A 262 1.72 -27.85 0.95
CA PRO A 262 1.38 -28.96 0.06
C PRO A 262 -0.11 -29.33 0.11
N TYR A 263 -0.63 -29.88 -0.98
CA TYR A 263 -2.02 -30.30 -1.16
C TYR A 263 -2.15 -31.73 -1.64
N ALA A 264 -3.33 -32.32 -1.44
CA ALA A 264 -3.73 -33.58 -2.06
C ALA A 264 -4.63 -33.31 -3.28
N PRO A 265 -4.29 -33.78 -4.49
CA PRO A 265 -5.16 -33.70 -5.66
C PRO A 265 -6.28 -34.76 -5.58
N LEU A 266 -7.55 -34.32 -5.64
CA LEU A 266 -8.70 -35.20 -5.44
C LEU A 266 -9.25 -35.87 -6.71
N LEU A 267 -8.72 -35.53 -7.89
CA LEU A 267 -9.19 -35.98 -9.22
C LEU A 267 -8.23 -36.93 -9.95
N LEU A 268 -7.26 -37.54 -9.26
CA LEU A 268 -6.26 -38.44 -9.87
C LEU A 268 -6.91 -39.64 -10.58
N PRO A 269 -6.39 -40.07 -11.75
CA PRO A 269 -6.96 -41.18 -12.54
C PRO A 269 -7.20 -42.48 -11.74
N ALA A 270 -6.28 -42.83 -10.83
CA ALA A 270 -6.33 -44.05 -10.02
C ALA A 270 -7.50 -44.13 -9.01
N HIS A 271 -8.32 -43.08 -8.89
CA HIS A 271 -9.42 -42.99 -7.93
C HIS A 271 -10.79 -42.79 -8.60
N ARG A 272 -10.85 -42.73 -9.93
CA ARG A 272 -12.06 -42.39 -10.70
C ARG A 272 -12.95 -43.60 -10.95
N GLY A 273 -14.27 -43.42 -10.82
CA GLY A 273 -15.26 -44.38 -11.31
C GLY A 273 -15.31 -44.44 -12.84
N THR A 274 -15.79 -45.54 -13.40
CA THR A 274 -15.81 -45.84 -14.85
C THR A 274 -16.62 -44.84 -15.71
N CYS A 275 -17.54 -44.12 -15.10
CA CYS A 275 -18.36 -43.06 -15.72
C CYS A 275 -17.58 -41.74 -15.95
N VAL A 276 -16.48 -41.54 -15.22
CA VAL A 276 -15.68 -40.32 -15.20
C VAL A 276 -14.62 -40.40 -16.30
N THR A 277 -14.57 -39.43 -17.21
CA THR A 277 -13.55 -39.38 -18.27
C THR A 277 -12.86 -38.03 -18.31
N GLU A 278 -11.64 -37.99 -18.84
CA GLU A 278 -10.95 -36.74 -19.11
C GLU A 278 -11.53 -36.02 -20.34
N ASP A 279 -11.40 -34.70 -20.36
CA ASP A 279 -11.69 -33.84 -21.50
C ASP A 279 -10.58 -32.79 -21.64
N SER A 280 -9.77 -32.94 -22.70
CA SER A 280 -8.65 -32.06 -23.03
C SER A 280 -9.04 -30.86 -23.91
N HIS A 281 -10.32 -30.72 -24.28
CA HIS A 281 -10.81 -29.67 -25.19
C HIS A 281 -11.60 -28.58 -24.46
N ASP A 282 -12.17 -28.90 -23.30
CA ASP A 282 -12.89 -27.98 -22.42
C ASP A 282 -12.21 -27.95 -21.04
N THR A 283 -11.22 -27.08 -20.90
CA THR A 283 -10.40 -26.86 -19.70
C THR A 283 -10.67 -25.48 -19.11
N HIS A 284 -10.22 -25.24 -17.87
CA HIS A 284 -10.42 -23.94 -17.23
C HIS A 284 -9.59 -22.81 -17.91
N PRO A 285 -10.01 -21.54 -17.80
CA PRO A 285 -9.22 -20.41 -18.27
C PRO A 285 -7.81 -20.41 -17.63
N GLY A 286 -6.76 -20.30 -18.44
CA GLY A 286 -5.38 -20.29 -17.97
C GLY A 286 -4.70 -21.66 -17.85
N THR A 287 -5.33 -22.78 -18.25
CA THR A 287 -4.59 -24.04 -18.45
C THR A 287 -3.59 -23.88 -19.61
N GLU A 288 -2.29 -24.01 -19.35
CA GLU A 288 -1.27 -23.99 -20.42
C GLU A 288 -1.38 -25.21 -21.33
N THR A 289 -1.56 -24.99 -22.64
CA THR A 289 -1.43 -26.02 -23.67
C THR A 289 0.04 -26.34 -23.90
N GLY A 290 0.61 -27.15 -23.00
CA GLY A 290 2.06 -27.25 -22.78
C GLY A 290 2.92 -27.59 -24.01
N THR A 291 3.88 -26.72 -24.31
CA THR A 291 5.03 -26.99 -25.21
C THR A 291 6.33 -26.33 -24.71
N THR A 292 6.48 -26.18 -23.39
CA THR A 292 7.70 -25.67 -22.74
C THR A 292 8.24 -26.68 -21.74
N THR A 293 9.48 -27.12 -21.94
CA THR A 293 10.16 -28.06 -21.04
C THR A 293 10.82 -27.33 -19.86
N SER A 294 10.08 -27.13 -18.77
CA SER A 294 10.63 -26.73 -17.46
C SER A 294 10.48 -27.86 -16.44
N SER A 295 11.60 -28.47 -16.07
CA SER A 295 11.62 -29.65 -15.20
C SER A 295 11.62 -29.30 -13.70
N GLU A 296 10.43 -29.07 -13.13
CA GLU A 296 10.19 -29.31 -11.70
C GLU A 296 8.71 -29.67 -11.47
N GLY A 297 8.45 -30.63 -10.58
CA GLY A 297 7.24 -31.46 -10.66
C GLY A 297 5.99 -30.92 -9.94
N VAL A 298 5.06 -30.31 -10.68
CA VAL A 298 3.67 -30.11 -10.23
C VAL A 298 2.72 -30.83 -11.18
N SER A 299 2.14 -31.94 -10.72
CA SER A 299 1.17 -32.73 -11.49
C SER A 299 -0.24 -32.13 -11.40
N GLY A 300 -0.41 -30.94 -11.99
CA GLY A 300 -1.73 -30.39 -12.33
C GLY A 300 -2.27 -31.08 -13.58
N GLY A 301 -3.59 -31.31 -13.63
CA GLY A 301 -4.20 -32.01 -14.77
C GLY A 301 -4.41 -31.05 -15.93
N SER A 302 -3.68 -31.21 -17.04
CA SER A 302 -3.89 -30.40 -18.26
C SER A 302 -5.23 -30.67 -18.96
N SER A 303 -5.93 -31.76 -18.60
CA SER A 303 -7.30 -32.05 -19.00
C SER A 303 -8.26 -31.82 -17.83
N SER A 304 -9.50 -31.39 -18.13
CA SER A 304 -10.58 -31.43 -17.15
C SER A 304 -11.17 -32.83 -17.01
N VAL A 305 -12.07 -33.01 -16.05
CA VAL A 305 -12.66 -34.30 -15.66
C VAL A 305 -14.19 -34.19 -15.70
N LEU A 306 -14.80 -34.92 -16.64
CA LEU A 306 -16.23 -34.90 -16.94
C LEU A 306 -16.99 -35.98 -16.14
N PHE A 307 -17.99 -35.54 -15.37
CA PHE A 307 -18.96 -36.38 -14.68
C PHE A 307 -20.25 -36.45 -15.51
N ARG A 308 -20.56 -37.62 -16.06
CA ARG A 308 -21.80 -37.87 -16.82
C ARG A 308 -22.94 -38.28 -15.89
N PRO A 309 -24.22 -37.97 -16.22
CA PRO A 309 -25.36 -38.55 -15.52
C PRO A 309 -25.42 -40.06 -15.77
N VAL A 310 -25.43 -40.86 -14.69
CA VAL A 310 -25.54 -42.33 -14.73
C VAL A 310 -26.52 -42.78 -13.64
N THR A 311 -27.29 -43.84 -13.90
CA THR A 311 -28.34 -44.33 -12.97
C THR A 311 -27.81 -44.69 -11.59
N ASP A 312 -26.58 -45.20 -11.54
CA ASP A 312 -25.95 -45.72 -10.33
C ASP A 312 -25.05 -44.66 -9.65
N GLY A 313 -25.13 -43.41 -10.12
CA GLY A 313 -24.27 -42.30 -9.71
C GLY A 313 -22.91 -42.28 -10.41
N CYS A 314 -22.16 -41.19 -10.21
CA CYS A 314 -20.83 -41.04 -10.77
C CYS A 314 -19.91 -40.29 -9.79
N LEU A 315 -18.75 -40.89 -9.46
CA LEU A 315 -17.90 -40.43 -8.36
C LEU A 315 -16.39 -40.67 -8.57
N VAL A 316 -15.59 -39.99 -7.77
CA VAL A 316 -14.16 -40.27 -7.54
C VAL A 316 -13.96 -40.51 -6.03
N SER A 317 -13.19 -41.53 -5.66
CA SER A 317 -12.92 -41.92 -4.26
C SER A 317 -11.45 -41.68 -3.88
N PRO A 318 -11.03 -40.42 -3.65
CA PRO A 318 -9.65 -40.13 -3.26
C PRO A 318 -9.35 -40.61 -1.82
N PRO A 319 -8.06 -40.82 -1.47
CA PRO A 319 -7.65 -41.11 -0.09
C PRO A 319 -8.12 -40.01 0.88
N SER A 320 -8.69 -40.41 2.02
CA SER A 320 -9.23 -39.46 3.00
C SER A 320 -8.14 -38.58 3.61
N GLN A 321 -8.25 -37.28 3.40
CA GLN A 321 -7.36 -36.29 4.00
C GLN A 321 -7.79 -35.94 5.44
N ARG A 322 -6.81 -35.71 6.31
CA ARG A 322 -7.04 -35.23 7.68
C ARG A 322 -7.28 -33.73 7.69
N LEU A 323 -8.04 -33.25 8.67
CA LEU A 323 -8.16 -31.82 8.95
C LEU A 323 -6.88 -31.26 9.58
N GLY A 324 -6.57 -29.99 9.31
CA GLY A 324 -5.47 -29.28 9.93
C GLY A 324 -5.76 -28.80 11.36
N ALA A 325 -4.79 -28.09 11.94
CA ALA A 325 -4.90 -27.54 13.29
C ALA A 325 -6.17 -26.70 13.47
N MET A 326 -6.82 -26.84 14.62
CA MET A 326 -8.10 -26.18 14.95
C MET A 326 -9.27 -26.48 13.97
N GLY A 327 -9.16 -27.51 13.13
CA GLY A 327 -10.14 -27.85 12.09
C GLY A 327 -9.94 -27.08 10.79
N SER A 328 -8.76 -26.50 10.55
CA SER A 328 -8.45 -25.75 9.33
C SER A 328 -8.41 -26.63 8.08
N LEU A 329 -8.97 -26.14 6.98
CA LEU A 329 -8.79 -26.70 5.64
C LEU A 329 -8.94 -25.59 4.59
N THR A 330 -8.46 -25.83 3.38
CA THR A 330 -8.86 -25.07 2.19
C THR A 330 -9.17 -26.06 1.07
N LEU A 331 -10.36 -25.94 0.48
CA LEU A 331 -10.70 -26.59 -0.79
C LEU A 331 -10.53 -25.56 -1.89
N ALA A 332 -9.82 -25.87 -2.96
CA ALA A 332 -9.79 -25.08 -4.19
C ALA A 332 -10.11 -25.99 -5.37
N LEU A 333 -10.97 -25.55 -6.29
CA LEU A 333 -11.30 -26.29 -7.51
C LEU A 333 -11.88 -25.38 -8.59
N TRP A 334 -11.69 -25.77 -9.84
CA TRP A 334 -12.46 -25.26 -10.97
C TRP A 334 -13.67 -26.16 -11.24
N ILE A 335 -14.84 -25.56 -11.43
CA ILE A 335 -16.08 -26.26 -11.78
C ILE A 335 -16.77 -25.63 -12.99
N LYS A 336 -17.42 -26.48 -13.79
CA LYS A 336 -18.33 -26.10 -14.89
C LYS A 336 -19.56 -27.01 -14.82
N PRO A 337 -20.59 -26.63 -14.03
CA PRO A 337 -21.78 -27.47 -13.84
C PRO A 337 -22.69 -27.42 -15.08
N SER A 338 -23.20 -28.57 -15.52
CA SER A 338 -24.02 -28.72 -16.74
C SER A 338 -25.45 -29.22 -16.44
N SER A 339 -25.90 -29.08 -15.19
CA SER A 339 -27.27 -29.38 -14.75
C SER A 339 -27.70 -28.36 -13.68
N PRO A 340 -28.96 -27.91 -13.67
CA PRO A 340 -29.51 -27.18 -12.53
C PRO A 340 -29.66 -28.08 -11.29
N GLY A 341 -29.85 -27.46 -10.13
CA GLY A 341 -30.13 -28.17 -8.86
C GLY A 341 -28.95 -28.20 -7.88
N GLU A 342 -29.04 -29.06 -6.86
CA GLU A 342 -28.00 -29.21 -5.82
C GLU A 342 -27.13 -30.44 -6.09
N MET A 343 -25.82 -30.22 -6.20
CA MET A 343 -24.81 -31.19 -6.63
C MET A 343 -23.67 -31.30 -5.61
N MET A 344 -23.14 -32.50 -5.39
CA MET A 344 -22.06 -32.77 -4.43
C MET A 344 -20.68 -32.47 -5.03
N LEU A 345 -19.93 -31.56 -4.41
CA LEU A 345 -18.52 -31.36 -4.74
C LEU A 345 -17.65 -32.39 -4.01
N LEU A 346 -17.74 -32.43 -2.68
CA LEU A 346 -16.97 -33.33 -1.83
C LEU A 346 -17.73 -33.68 -0.56
N GLU A 347 -17.78 -34.96 -0.21
CA GLU A 347 -18.20 -35.47 1.09
C GLU A 347 -17.03 -36.20 1.77
N LYS A 348 -16.81 -35.93 3.06
CA LYS A 348 -15.92 -36.70 3.94
C LYS A 348 -16.74 -37.36 5.05
N SER A 349 -16.53 -38.66 5.26
CA SER A 349 -17.03 -39.39 6.43
C SER A 349 -15.91 -40.01 7.27
N SER A 350 -16.24 -40.34 8.52
CA SER A 350 -15.39 -41.04 9.50
C SER A 350 -16.30 -42.00 10.26
N GLY A 351 -15.94 -43.29 10.34
CA GLY A 351 -16.73 -44.30 11.06
C GLY A 351 -18.21 -44.38 10.64
N GLY A 352 -18.52 -44.15 9.35
CA GLY A 352 -19.90 -44.13 8.83
C GLY A 352 -20.72 -42.88 9.20
N ARG A 353 -20.07 -41.79 9.64
CA ARG A 353 -20.71 -40.50 9.94
C ARG A 353 -20.11 -39.37 9.11
N LEU A 354 -20.96 -38.44 8.67
CA LEU A 354 -20.54 -37.21 8.00
C LEU A 354 -19.59 -36.40 8.90
N VAL A 355 -18.42 -36.05 8.38
CA VAL A 355 -17.52 -35.05 8.99
C VAL A 355 -17.88 -33.68 8.42
N PHE A 356 -17.82 -33.55 7.09
CA PHE A 356 -18.35 -32.43 6.34
C PHE A 356 -18.73 -32.85 4.91
N SER A 357 -19.63 -32.09 4.28
CA SER A 357 -19.86 -32.12 2.84
C SER A 357 -20.05 -30.71 2.28
N VAL A 358 -19.69 -30.54 1.01
CA VAL A 358 -19.85 -29.27 0.27
C VAL A 358 -20.67 -29.53 -0.99
N THR A 359 -21.82 -28.87 -1.08
CA THR A 359 -22.69 -28.91 -2.27
C THR A 359 -22.74 -27.56 -2.96
N VAL A 360 -23.06 -27.58 -4.26
CA VAL A 360 -23.17 -26.41 -5.13
C VAL A 360 -24.49 -26.41 -5.88
N SER A 361 -25.00 -25.21 -6.18
CA SER A 361 -26.20 -24.94 -6.97
C SER A 361 -26.10 -23.54 -7.57
N GLU A 362 -26.88 -23.23 -8.61
CA GLU A 362 -26.89 -21.90 -9.27
C GLU A 362 -27.09 -20.73 -8.28
N GLN A 363 -27.82 -20.98 -7.18
CA GLN A 363 -28.16 -19.99 -6.17
C GLN A 363 -27.24 -19.99 -4.94
N ALA A 364 -26.47 -21.05 -4.70
CA ALA A 364 -25.76 -21.22 -3.43
C ALA A 364 -24.65 -22.29 -3.42
N VAL A 365 -23.63 -22.04 -2.60
CA VAL A 365 -22.70 -23.06 -2.08
C VAL A 365 -23.13 -23.38 -0.64
N THR A 366 -23.18 -24.66 -0.28
CA THR A 366 -23.59 -25.10 1.07
C THR A 366 -22.54 -26.00 1.69
N LEU A 367 -22.06 -25.65 2.89
CA LEU A 367 -21.24 -26.49 3.76
C LEU A 367 -22.16 -27.14 4.80
N GLN A 368 -22.21 -28.47 4.82
CA GLN A 368 -22.81 -29.24 5.93
C GLN A 368 -21.70 -29.88 6.76
N TYR A 369 -21.86 -29.95 8.09
CA TYR A 369 -20.85 -30.55 8.97
C TYR A 369 -21.45 -31.00 10.31
N ILE A 370 -20.82 -31.95 10.99
CA ILE A 370 -21.27 -32.44 12.31
C ILE A 370 -20.35 -31.92 13.41
N GLN A 371 -20.94 -31.42 14.51
CA GLN A 371 -20.20 -31.08 15.72
C GLN A 371 -19.95 -32.34 16.56
N SER A 372 -18.71 -32.51 17.06
CA SER A 372 -18.23 -33.62 17.91
C SER A 372 -19.16 -34.11 19.04
N ARG A 373 -20.11 -33.30 19.52
CA ARG A 373 -21.06 -33.63 20.61
C ARG A 373 -22.52 -33.80 20.18
N SER A 374 -22.87 -33.65 18.91
CA SER A 374 -24.25 -33.78 18.39
C SER A 374 -24.33 -34.75 17.22
N GLN A 375 -25.51 -35.33 16.97
CA GLN A 375 -25.78 -36.12 15.77
C GLN A 375 -26.46 -35.32 14.65
N THR A 376 -26.98 -34.13 14.97
CA THR A 376 -27.52 -33.19 13.99
C THR A 376 -26.38 -32.55 13.17
N ALA A 377 -26.49 -32.64 11.85
CA ALA A 377 -25.69 -31.82 10.96
C ALA A 377 -26.08 -30.33 11.09
N LEU A 378 -25.06 -29.47 11.04
CA LEU A 378 -25.16 -28.03 10.96
C LEU A 378 -24.92 -27.61 9.50
N THR A 379 -25.55 -26.52 9.08
CA THR A 379 -25.54 -26.08 7.68
C THR A 379 -25.20 -24.60 7.58
N VAL A 380 -24.22 -24.25 6.76
CA VAL A 380 -23.90 -22.87 6.37
C VAL A 380 -24.09 -22.75 4.87
N ARG A 381 -24.93 -21.82 4.43
CA ARG A 381 -25.29 -21.61 3.03
C ARG A 381 -24.91 -20.20 2.60
N PHE A 382 -24.00 -20.11 1.65
CA PHE A 382 -23.62 -18.89 0.96
C PHE A 382 -24.58 -18.69 -0.22
N ARG A 383 -25.17 -17.51 -0.38
CA ARG A 383 -25.97 -17.18 -1.57
C ARG A 383 -25.04 -16.59 -2.61
N THR A 384 -24.98 -17.18 -3.79
CA THR A 384 -24.02 -16.77 -4.84
C THR A 384 -24.55 -15.72 -5.81
N GLU A 385 -25.83 -15.33 -5.66
CA GLU A 385 -26.48 -14.21 -6.37
C GLU A 385 -26.31 -14.25 -7.91
N GLY A 386 -26.19 -15.45 -8.49
CA GLY A 386 -25.99 -15.68 -9.93
C GLY A 386 -24.54 -15.68 -10.41
N ARG A 387 -23.53 -15.59 -9.52
CA ARG A 387 -22.10 -15.78 -9.87
C ARG A 387 -21.81 -17.21 -10.35
N LEU A 388 -22.57 -18.21 -9.88
CA LEU A 388 -22.53 -19.58 -10.39
C LEU A 388 -23.52 -19.73 -11.56
N VAL A 389 -22.98 -20.00 -12.75
CA VAL A 389 -23.75 -20.10 -14.00
C VAL A 389 -23.47 -21.46 -14.65
N LEU A 390 -24.50 -22.10 -15.19
CA LEU A 390 -24.36 -23.37 -15.91
C LEU A 390 -23.49 -23.21 -17.17
N ASP A 391 -22.73 -24.26 -17.48
CA ASP A 391 -21.80 -24.36 -18.60
C ASP A 391 -20.76 -23.22 -18.71
N ARG A 392 -20.49 -22.52 -17.59
CA ARG A 392 -19.38 -21.59 -17.42
C ARG A 392 -18.40 -22.13 -16.37
N TRP A 393 -17.10 -21.95 -16.63
CA TRP A 393 -16.08 -22.21 -15.61
C TRP A 393 -16.17 -21.19 -14.47
N THR A 394 -15.97 -21.65 -13.25
CA THR A 394 -15.84 -20.82 -12.04
C THR A 394 -14.78 -21.44 -11.12
N HIS A 395 -13.86 -20.63 -10.61
CA HIS A 395 -12.92 -21.03 -9.58
C HIS A 395 -13.56 -20.84 -8.21
N LEU A 396 -13.77 -21.94 -7.48
CA LEU A 396 -14.39 -21.95 -6.16
C LEU A 396 -13.33 -22.29 -5.12
N VAL A 397 -13.16 -21.42 -4.12
CA VAL A 397 -12.32 -21.73 -2.95
C VAL A 397 -13.14 -21.61 -1.66
N LEU A 398 -13.08 -22.64 -0.83
CA LEU A 398 -13.70 -22.69 0.50
C LEU A 398 -12.61 -22.80 1.56
N GLN A 399 -12.37 -21.69 2.27
CA GLN A 399 -11.33 -21.51 3.30
C GLN A 399 -11.96 -21.68 4.68
N VAL A 400 -11.41 -22.52 5.56
CA VAL A 400 -11.88 -22.69 6.95
C VAL A 400 -10.75 -22.46 7.96
N HIS A 401 -11.06 -21.73 9.04
CA HIS A 401 -10.18 -21.57 10.21
C HIS A 401 -11.00 -21.42 11.50
N ASP A 402 -10.67 -22.17 12.57
CA ASP A 402 -11.41 -22.23 13.84
C ASP A 402 -12.93 -22.40 13.62
N ARG A 403 -13.65 -21.28 13.63
CA ARG A 403 -15.10 -21.16 13.48
C ARG A 403 -15.48 -20.07 12.48
N ARG A 404 -14.64 -19.83 11.48
CA ARG A 404 -14.92 -18.96 10.33
C ARG A 404 -14.73 -19.77 9.05
N VAL A 405 -15.66 -19.61 8.11
CA VAL A 405 -15.56 -20.15 6.75
C VAL A 405 -15.74 -19.01 5.76
N SER A 406 -14.85 -18.89 4.79
CA SER A 406 -14.90 -17.91 3.71
C SER A 406 -15.10 -18.61 2.37
N LEU A 407 -16.00 -18.08 1.55
CA LEU A 407 -16.17 -18.45 0.16
C LEU A 407 -15.49 -17.41 -0.75
N PHE A 408 -14.84 -17.90 -1.79
CA PHE A 408 -14.25 -17.11 -2.87
C PHE A 408 -14.77 -17.66 -4.21
N LEU A 409 -15.09 -16.76 -5.14
CA LEU A 409 -15.59 -17.09 -6.48
C LEU A 409 -14.85 -16.24 -7.51
N ASP A 410 -14.01 -16.89 -8.31
CA ASP A 410 -13.14 -16.26 -9.32
C ASP A 410 -12.11 -15.26 -8.74
N GLY A 411 -11.61 -15.54 -7.52
CA GLY A 411 -10.55 -14.77 -6.87
C GLY A 411 -11.02 -14.03 -5.62
N LEU A 412 -10.60 -12.77 -5.47
CA LEU A 412 -11.08 -11.83 -4.45
C LEU A 412 -12.08 -10.87 -5.08
N GLU A 413 -12.96 -10.26 -4.28
CA GLU A 413 -13.72 -9.10 -4.73
C GLU A 413 -12.82 -7.84 -4.82
N GLU A 414 -13.32 -6.74 -5.40
CA GLU A 414 -12.53 -5.52 -5.69
C GLU A 414 -11.89 -4.87 -4.44
N ASP A 415 -12.42 -5.14 -3.24
CA ASP A 415 -11.89 -4.67 -1.95
C ASP A 415 -10.84 -5.62 -1.33
N GLY A 416 -10.43 -6.67 -2.04
CA GLY A 416 -9.48 -7.68 -1.57
C GLY A 416 -10.06 -8.68 -0.55
N THR A 417 -11.38 -8.70 -0.37
CA THR A 417 -12.07 -9.59 0.57
C THR A 417 -12.63 -10.85 -0.10
N PRO A 418 -13.03 -11.87 0.67
CA PRO A 418 -13.79 -13.01 0.15
C PRO A 418 -15.22 -12.59 -0.19
N PHE A 419 -15.81 -13.23 -1.19
CA PHE A 419 -17.20 -13.05 -1.59
C PHE A 419 -18.19 -13.09 -0.39
N ASP A 420 -17.97 -13.97 0.58
CA ASP A 420 -18.69 -13.97 1.87
C ASP A 420 -17.90 -14.74 2.95
N THR A 421 -17.98 -14.34 4.21
CA THR A 421 -17.40 -15.05 5.36
C THR A 421 -18.44 -15.24 6.47
N ARG A 422 -18.72 -16.50 6.82
CA ARG A 422 -19.72 -16.87 7.83
C ARG A 422 -19.09 -17.53 9.07
N PRO A 423 -19.68 -17.31 10.26
CA PRO A 423 -19.29 -18.05 11.46
C PRO A 423 -19.82 -19.48 11.44
N LEU A 424 -19.06 -20.42 11.99
CA LEU A 424 -19.47 -21.78 12.31
C LEU A 424 -19.88 -21.85 13.79
N SER A 425 -20.97 -22.55 14.12
CA SER A 425 -21.37 -22.75 15.53
C SER A 425 -20.36 -23.58 16.33
N ALA A 426 -19.49 -24.34 15.64
CA ALA A 426 -18.46 -25.20 16.20
C ALA A 426 -17.34 -25.42 15.19
N ARG A 427 -16.16 -25.83 15.66
CA ARG A 427 -15.03 -26.25 14.80
C ARG A 427 -15.40 -27.51 14.01
N LEU A 428 -14.83 -27.64 12.81
CA LEU A 428 -14.71 -28.95 12.17
C LEU A 428 -13.82 -29.87 13.02
N PHE A 429 -14.14 -31.16 13.08
CA PHE A 429 -13.43 -32.15 13.89
C PHE A 429 -13.47 -33.52 13.23
N ASP A 430 -12.33 -34.21 13.15
CA ASP A 430 -12.20 -35.53 12.56
C ASP A 430 -12.13 -36.60 13.67
N THR A 431 -12.90 -37.69 13.55
CA THR A 431 -13.09 -38.68 14.63
C THR A 431 -12.24 -39.94 14.54
N SER A 432 -11.67 -40.25 13.37
CA SER A 432 -10.86 -41.46 13.14
C SER A 432 -9.80 -41.20 12.08
N GLU A 433 -8.80 -42.09 12.02
CA GLU A 433 -7.87 -42.13 10.89
C GLU A 433 -8.51 -42.83 9.67
N ASP A 434 -9.40 -43.80 9.93
CA ASP A 434 -10.27 -44.46 8.95
C ASP A 434 -11.40 -43.54 8.48
N GLY A 435 -11.06 -42.58 7.62
CA GLY A 435 -12.01 -41.75 6.89
C GLY A 435 -12.21 -42.21 5.45
N ALA A 436 -13.34 -41.82 4.85
CA ALA A 436 -13.60 -41.96 3.43
C ALA A 436 -13.93 -40.59 2.83
N MET A 437 -13.55 -40.36 1.56
CA MET A 437 -13.88 -39.17 0.79
C MET A 437 -14.49 -39.56 -0.56
N TRP A 438 -15.50 -38.81 -0.98
CA TRP A 438 -16.16 -38.97 -2.28
C TRP A 438 -16.35 -37.62 -2.94
N VAL A 439 -15.95 -37.52 -4.20
CA VAL A 439 -16.12 -36.34 -5.06
C VAL A 439 -17.18 -36.66 -6.12
N GLY A 440 -18.10 -35.73 -6.35
CA GLY A 440 -19.16 -35.85 -7.37
C GLY A 440 -20.41 -36.62 -6.97
N LEU A 441 -20.46 -37.30 -5.82
CA LEU A 441 -21.65 -38.00 -5.31
C LEU A 441 -21.64 -38.05 -3.78
N SER A 442 -22.82 -38.01 -3.15
CA SER A 442 -22.96 -38.24 -1.70
C SER A 442 -22.87 -39.73 -1.35
N SER A 443 -22.50 -40.06 -0.11
CA SER A 443 -22.39 -41.46 0.37
C SER A 443 -23.72 -42.24 0.33
N ASN A 444 -24.85 -41.55 0.23
CA ASN A 444 -26.19 -42.13 0.08
C ASN A 444 -26.65 -42.26 -1.39
N GLY A 445 -25.80 -41.94 -2.37
CA GLY A 445 -26.13 -41.98 -3.80
C GLY A 445 -26.91 -40.76 -4.33
N SER A 446 -27.12 -39.72 -3.52
CA SER A 446 -27.84 -38.50 -3.93
C SER A 446 -26.91 -37.37 -4.43
N ASN A 447 -27.52 -36.36 -5.03
CA ASN A 447 -26.91 -35.10 -5.45
C ASN A 447 -25.67 -35.29 -6.35
N GLN A 448 -25.76 -36.13 -7.39
CA GLN A 448 -24.64 -36.32 -8.32
C GLN A 448 -24.27 -35.00 -9.02
N PHE A 449 -22.99 -34.66 -9.05
CA PHE A 449 -22.46 -33.61 -9.91
C PHE A 449 -22.53 -34.04 -11.38
N ILE A 450 -22.99 -33.11 -12.23
CA ILE A 450 -23.09 -33.27 -13.68
C ILE A 450 -22.41 -32.06 -14.31
N GLY A 451 -21.40 -32.31 -15.16
CA GLY A 451 -20.53 -31.27 -15.71
C GLY A 451 -19.05 -31.61 -15.51
N ARG A 452 -18.17 -30.61 -15.58
CA ARG A 452 -16.71 -30.78 -15.46
C ARG A 452 -16.15 -30.22 -14.16
N MET A 453 -15.10 -30.86 -13.66
CA MET A 453 -14.21 -30.33 -12.64
C MET A 453 -12.76 -30.33 -13.15
N GLN A 454 -11.93 -29.42 -12.68
CA GLN A 454 -10.48 -29.46 -12.88
C GLN A 454 -9.77 -28.96 -11.63
N ASP A 455 -8.54 -29.44 -11.41
CA ASP A 455 -7.65 -28.96 -10.35
C ASP A 455 -8.27 -28.86 -8.95
N PHE A 456 -8.97 -29.93 -8.52
CA PHE A 456 -9.50 -30.03 -7.16
C PHE A 456 -8.37 -30.37 -6.16
N ARG A 457 -7.93 -29.35 -5.41
CA ARG A 457 -6.86 -29.40 -4.42
C ARG A 457 -7.43 -29.34 -3.01
N PHE A 458 -7.03 -30.28 -2.14
CA PHE A 458 -7.29 -30.24 -0.70
C PHE A 458 -6.03 -29.82 0.06
N TYR A 459 -6.11 -28.71 0.79
CA TYR A 459 -5.06 -28.25 1.71
C TYR A 459 -5.48 -28.53 3.16
N PRO A 460 -4.68 -29.26 3.97
CA PRO A 460 -4.91 -29.44 5.41
C PRO A 460 -4.52 -28.19 6.23
N ALA A 461 -4.74 -26.99 5.67
CA ALA A 461 -4.35 -25.70 6.23
C ALA A 461 -5.24 -24.57 5.68
N THR A 462 -5.30 -23.44 6.36
CA THR A 462 -5.96 -22.22 5.86
C THR A 462 -4.98 -21.42 4.98
N LEU A 463 -5.30 -21.28 3.69
CA LEU A 463 -4.57 -20.37 2.79
C LEU A 463 -4.92 -18.90 3.06
N THR A 464 -3.99 -18.00 2.76
CA THR A 464 -4.18 -16.54 2.74
C THR A 464 -4.92 -16.08 1.50
N ASN A 465 -5.46 -14.87 1.54
CA ASN A 465 -6.12 -14.27 0.38
C ASN A 465 -5.14 -14.10 -0.81
N ARG A 466 -3.84 -13.84 -0.56
CA ARG A 466 -2.80 -13.77 -1.61
C ARG A 466 -2.53 -15.13 -2.28
N GLU A 467 -2.45 -16.21 -1.51
CA GLU A 467 -2.31 -17.58 -2.07
C GLU A 467 -3.59 -18.00 -2.82
N ILE A 468 -4.76 -17.46 -2.49
CA ILE A 468 -6.00 -17.73 -3.23
C ILE A 468 -6.01 -17.02 -4.59
N VAL A 469 -5.38 -15.85 -4.72
CA VAL A 469 -5.13 -15.21 -6.03
C VAL A 469 -4.04 -15.95 -6.82
N GLU A 470 -2.99 -16.44 -6.15
CA GLU A 470 -1.96 -17.31 -6.75
C GLU A 470 -2.58 -18.56 -7.38
N LEU A 471 -3.56 -19.20 -6.71
CA LEU A 471 -4.31 -20.34 -7.26
C LEU A 471 -5.25 -19.99 -8.41
N TYR A 472 -5.80 -18.78 -8.45
CA TYR A 472 -6.72 -18.33 -9.50
C TYR A 472 -5.99 -17.87 -10.77
N SER A 473 -4.86 -17.17 -10.60
CA SER A 473 -4.17 -16.45 -11.69
C SER A 473 -2.80 -17.03 -12.07
N GLY A 474 -2.29 -18.00 -11.31
CA GLY A 474 -0.92 -18.51 -11.42
C GLY A 474 0.16 -17.58 -10.85
N VAL A 475 -0.19 -16.36 -10.42
CA VAL A 475 0.76 -15.33 -9.95
C VAL A 475 0.40 -14.88 -8.53
N LEU A 476 1.39 -14.91 -7.64
CA LEU A 476 1.27 -14.31 -6.32
C LEU A 476 1.22 -12.77 -6.45
N PRO A 477 0.21 -12.07 -5.90
CA PRO A 477 0.18 -10.61 -5.93
C PRO A 477 1.37 -10.04 -5.16
N GLU A 478 2.24 -9.29 -5.83
CA GLU A 478 3.47 -8.74 -5.23
C GLU A 478 3.19 -7.71 -4.12
N LEU A 479 4.18 -7.55 -3.23
CA LEU A 479 4.18 -6.60 -2.10
C LEU A 479 5.54 -5.90 -2.01
N HIS A 480 5.57 -4.66 -1.51
CA HIS A 480 6.79 -3.85 -1.43
C HIS A 480 7.79 -4.40 -0.40
N VAL A 481 7.32 -4.94 0.72
CA VAL A 481 8.18 -5.51 1.75
C VAL A 481 8.01 -7.02 1.86
N GLN A 482 9.08 -7.76 1.60
CA GLN A 482 9.15 -9.22 1.82
C GLN A 482 7.90 -9.95 1.30
N SER A 483 7.71 -9.88 -0.01
CA SER A 483 6.55 -10.44 -0.71
C SER A 483 6.38 -11.94 -0.46
N GLU A 484 7.47 -12.66 -0.23
CA GLU A 484 7.49 -14.06 0.16
C GLU A 484 6.69 -14.32 1.46
N CYS A 485 6.74 -13.41 2.44
CA CYS A 485 6.15 -13.64 3.76
C CYS A 485 4.61 -13.60 3.74
N ARG A 486 4.00 -14.77 3.92
CA ARG A 486 2.55 -14.99 3.97
C ARG A 486 2.00 -14.69 5.37
N CYS A 487 0.75 -14.19 5.41
CA CYS A 487 -0.02 -14.02 6.63
C CYS A 487 -0.38 -15.36 7.34
N PRO A 488 -0.70 -15.34 8.65
CA PRO A 488 -1.05 -16.55 9.39
C PRO A 488 -2.50 -17.00 9.11
N PRO A 489 -2.82 -18.29 9.30
CA PRO A 489 -4.16 -18.87 9.13
C PRO A 489 -5.33 -18.11 9.81
N SER A 490 -5.08 -17.46 10.95
CA SER A 490 -6.09 -16.70 11.69
C SER A 490 -6.36 -15.30 11.13
N HIS A 491 -5.42 -14.73 10.38
CA HIS A 491 -5.47 -13.38 9.82
C HIS A 491 -5.10 -13.42 8.31
N PRO A 492 -5.89 -14.10 7.45
CA PRO A 492 -5.47 -14.41 6.07
C PRO A 492 -5.39 -13.22 5.11
N ARG A 493 -5.84 -12.01 5.47
CA ARG A 493 -5.81 -10.81 4.63
C ARG A 493 -4.66 -9.89 5.05
N VAL A 494 -3.94 -9.29 4.10
CA VAL A 494 -2.95 -8.22 4.40
C VAL A 494 -3.72 -6.95 4.77
N HIS A 495 -3.23 -6.20 5.75
CA HIS A 495 -3.85 -4.94 6.19
C HIS A 495 -3.61 -3.85 5.13
N PRO A 496 -4.63 -3.37 4.39
CA PRO A 496 -4.40 -2.61 3.16
C PRO A 496 -3.78 -1.22 3.39
N LEU A 497 -3.98 -0.64 4.58
CA LEU A 497 -3.35 0.63 4.97
C LEU A 497 -1.89 0.48 5.46
N VAL A 498 -1.45 -0.71 5.88
CA VAL A 498 -0.14 -0.92 6.54
C VAL A 498 0.36 -2.35 6.29
N GLU A 499 1.14 -2.54 5.23
CA GLU A 499 1.48 -3.84 4.63
C GLU A 499 2.16 -4.85 5.58
N ARG A 500 2.87 -4.37 6.62
CA ARG A 500 3.50 -5.24 7.63
C ARG A 500 2.53 -5.91 8.62
N TYR A 501 1.23 -5.63 8.54
CA TYR A 501 0.19 -6.27 9.35
C TYR A 501 -0.74 -7.16 8.53
N CYS A 502 -1.37 -8.12 9.19
CA CYS A 502 -2.42 -8.99 8.69
C CYS A 502 -3.69 -8.86 9.55
N ILE A 503 -4.85 -9.01 8.94
CA ILE A 503 -6.19 -8.90 9.55
C ILE A 503 -7.08 -10.12 9.19
N PRO A 504 -8.09 -10.48 10.00
CA PRO A 504 -9.01 -11.56 9.67
C PRO A 504 -9.92 -11.24 8.48
N ASN A 505 -10.52 -12.27 7.86
CA ASN A 505 -11.61 -12.06 6.89
C ASN A 505 -12.91 -11.66 7.59
N ALA A 506 -13.75 -10.86 6.93
CA ALA A 506 -14.91 -10.15 7.50
C ALA A 506 -14.59 -9.37 8.80
N VAL A 507 -13.70 -8.40 8.65
CA VAL A 507 -13.48 -7.23 9.54
C VAL A 507 -13.28 -5.99 8.66
N VAL A 508 -13.46 -4.80 9.23
CA VAL A 508 -13.12 -3.53 8.57
C VAL A 508 -11.60 -3.28 8.55
N ASP A 509 -11.10 -2.58 7.53
CA ASP A 509 -9.66 -2.35 7.33
C ASP A 509 -9.00 -1.42 8.37
N THR A 510 -9.80 -0.77 9.21
CA THR A 510 -9.35 0.02 10.37
C THR A 510 -9.39 -0.79 11.67
N THR A 511 -9.36 -2.12 11.61
CA THR A 511 -9.44 -2.97 12.81
C THR A 511 -8.15 -2.92 13.64
N ASN A 512 -8.30 -3.00 14.96
CA ASN A 512 -7.19 -3.24 15.89
C ASN A 512 -6.90 -4.74 16.08
N ASP A 513 -7.77 -5.63 15.59
CA ASP A 513 -7.58 -7.08 15.55
C ASP A 513 -6.61 -7.43 14.40
N ARG A 514 -5.32 -7.28 14.68
CA ARG A 514 -4.23 -7.40 13.69
C ARG A 514 -2.96 -8.01 14.29
N VAL A 515 -2.21 -8.73 13.46
CA VAL A 515 -0.91 -9.35 13.82
C VAL A 515 0.17 -8.95 12.81
N LEU A 516 1.44 -8.99 13.21
CA LEU A 516 2.56 -8.72 12.31
C LEU A 516 2.67 -9.81 11.24
N ARG A 517 2.78 -9.41 9.97
CA ARG A 517 3.13 -10.27 8.82
C ARG A 517 4.62 -10.61 8.80
N LEU A 518 5.44 -9.64 9.22
CA LEU A 518 6.90 -9.65 9.15
C LEU A 518 7.51 -9.87 10.54
N ASN A 519 8.78 -10.26 10.59
CA ASN A 519 9.48 -10.42 11.85
C ASN A 519 9.63 -9.05 12.55
N LEU A 520 9.45 -9.00 13.87
CA LEU A 520 9.71 -7.78 14.65
C LEU A 520 11.18 -7.34 14.54
N ASN A 521 12.08 -8.29 14.27
CA ASN A 521 13.51 -8.08 14.04
C ASN A 521 13.89 -8.11 12.54
N ALA A 522 12.91 -8.01 11.62
CA ALA A 522 13.21 -7.78 10.21
C ALA A 522 13.67 -6.33 10.03
N HIS A 523 14.55 -6.11 9.05
CA HIS A 523 15.12 -4.80 8.72
C HIS A 523 15.36 -4.74 7.20
N ALA A 524 14.31 -5.02 6.41
CA ALA A 524 14.39 -5.19 4.96
C ALA A 524 14.78 -3.88 4.24
N LEU A 525 15.34 -4.00 3.03
CA LEU A 525 15.78 -2.82 2.26
C LEU A 525 14.62 -1.88 1.87
N SER A 526 13.44 -2.43 1.59
CA SER A 526 12.25 -1.65 1.22
C SER A 526 11.64 -0.83 2.36
N TYR A 527 12.04 -1.06 3.61
CA TYR A 527 11.74 -0.14 4.74
C TYR A 527 12.38 1.25 4.57
N ILE A 528 13.25 1.46 3.58
CA ILE A 528 13.73 2.79 3.21
C ILE A 528 12.61 3.67 2.61
N ASN A 529 11.58 3.08 2.01
CA ASN A 529 10.58 3.80 1.21
C ASN A 529 9.16 3.19 1.23
N ASP A 530 8.79 2.49 2.30
CA ASP A 530 7.47 1.86 2.51
C ASP A 530 6.40 2.82 3.09
N GLN A 531 6.76 4.09 3.33
CA GLN A 531 5.96 5.11 4.02
C GLN A 531 5.57 4.79 5.48
N ASP A 532 6.08 3.72 6.10
CA ASP A 532 5.77 3.39 7.50
C ASP A 532 6.87 3.87 8.45
N MET A 533 6.62 5.00 9.11
CA MET A 533 7.55 5.62 10.06
C MET A 533 7.90 4.77 11.30
N GLY A 534 7.26 3.61 11.48
CA GLY A 534 7.61 2.62 12.50
C GLY A 534 8.33 1.38 11.97
N THR A 535 8.81 1.37 10.72
CA THR A 535 9.81 0.43 10.19
C THR A 535 11.17 1.14 10.06
N THR A 536 12.24 0.39 9.79
CA THR A 536 13.62 0.92 9.70
C THR A 536 14.55 -0.09 9.03
N TRP A 537 15.30 0.32 8.01
CA TRP A 537 16.38 -0.47 7.42
C TRP A 537 17.67 -0.37 8.26
N LEU A 538 18.40 -1.48 8.34
CA LEU A 538 19.68 -1.59 9.05
C LEU A 538 20.68 -2.36 8.18
N SER A 539 21.85 -1.77 7.95
CA SER A 539 22.91 -2.40 7.14
C SER A 539 23.52 -3.61 7.85
N LYS A 540 24.21 -4.47 7.11
CA LYS A 540 25.11 -5.46 7.74
C LYS A 540 26.13 -4.77 8.66
N ILE A 541 26.67 -5.52 9.62
CA ILE A 541 27.87 -5.10 10.36
C ILE A 541 29.05 -5.01 9.40
N MET A 542 29.84 -3.94 9.51
CA MET A 542 31.00 -3.66 8.67
C MET A 542 32.30 -3.62 9.47
N THR A 543 33.38 -4.13 8.86
CA THR A 543 34.76 -3.82 9.25
C THR A 543 35.06 -2.33 9.06
N THR A 544 36.23 -1.85 9.52
CA THR A 544 36.64 -0.47 9.24
C THR A 544 36.77 -0.23 7.72
N GLN A 545 37.34 -1.20 6.99
CA GLN A 545 37.55 -1.10 5.55
C GLN A 545 36.24 -1.02 4.77
N GLU A 546 35.28 -1.91 5.01
CA GLU A 546 33.97 -1.88 4.33
C GLU A 546 33.18 -0.60 4.64
N LEU A 547 33.38 -0.02 5.82
CA LEU A 547 32.77 1.25 6.21
C LEU A 547 33.41 2.45 5.49
N ASP A 548 34.72 2.40 5.25
CA ASP A 548 35.46 3.40 4.50
C ASP A 548 35.23 3.26 2.97
N GLU A 549 35.10 2.04 2.45
CA GLU A 549 34.67 1.71 1.07
C GLU A 549 33.20 2.12 0.83
N GLY A 550 32.35 1.99 1.85
CA GLY A 550 31.00 2.53 1.89
C GLY A 550 29.92 1.66 1.26
N VAL A 551 28.67 2.13 1.41
CA VAL A 551 27.45 1.45 0.94
C VAL A 551 26.67 2.38 0.01
N THR A 552 26.24 1.84 -1.12
CA THR A 552 25.56 2.57 -2.19
C THR A 552 24.12 2.08 -2.34
N ILE A 553 23.15 2.91 -1.98
CA ILE A 553 21.72 2.69 -2.18
C ILE A 553 21.34 3.34 -3.51
N THR A 554 20.59 2.64 -4.37
CA THR A 554 20.06 3.21 -5.62
C THR A 554 18.55 2.98 -5.70
N VAL A 555 17.80 4.08 -5.79
CA VAL A 555 16.35 4.10 -6.01
C VAL A 555 16.10 4.32 -7.51
N ASP A 556 15.35 3.41 -8.13
CA ASP A 556 14.78 3.66 -9.44
C ASP A 556 13.43 4.36 -9.25
N LEU A 557 13.21 5.52 -9.86
CA LEU A 557 11.92 6.22 -9.72
C LEU A 557 10.82 5.56 -10.56
N ALA A 558 11.19 4.70 -11.52
CA ALA A 558 10.35 4.02 -12.49
C ALA A 558 9.39 4.96 -13.26
N ASN A 559 8.66 4.44 -14.25
CA ASN A 559 7.63 5.19 -14.98
C ASN A 559 8.11 6.47 -15.73
N GLY A 560 9.39 6.82 -15.79
CA GLY A 560 9.90 7.95 -16.58
C GLY A 560 10.82 8.92 -15.82
N GLN A 561 10.92 10.15 -16.32
CA GLN A 561 11.81 11.20 -15.80
C GLN A 561 11.04 12.24 -14.97
N TYR A 562 11.50 12.57 -13.77
CA TYR A 562 10.84 13.50 -12.84
C TYR A 562 11.68 14.76 -12.61
N GLN A 563 11.02 15.85 -12.20
CA GLN A 563 11.68 17.00 -11.58
C GLN A 563 11.87 16.72 -10.08
N VAL A 564 13.10 16.48 -9.64
CA VAL A 564 13.46 16.26 -8.22
C VAL A 564 14.04 17.54 -7.60
N PHE A 565 13.50 17.95 -6.46
CA PHE A 565 13.89 19.18 -5.77
C PHE A 565 14.58 18.93 -4.42
N TYR A 566 14.25 17.84 -3.74
CA TYR A 566 14.83 17.46 -2.45
C TYR A 566 15.08 15.95 -2.37
N VAL A 567 16.17 15.57 -1.70
CA VAL A 567 16.43 14.19 -1.25
C VAL A 567 16.74 14.26 0.25
N ILE A 568 15.91 13.61 1.06
CA ILE A 568 15.96 13.65 2.52
C ILE A 568 16.26 12.24 3.02
N LEU A 569 17.38 12.06 3.71
CA LEU A 569 17.78 10.82 4.36
C LEU A 569 17.56 10.98 5.87
N ARG A 570 16.74 10.11 6.48
CA ARG A 570 16.43 10.14 7.91
C ARG A 570 17.09 8.97 8.62
N PHE A 571 18.13 9.26 9.40
CA PHE A 571 18.92 8.25 10.12
C PHE A 571 18.42 8.08 11.56
N GLY A 572 18.18 6.83 11.97
CA GLY A 572 17.80 6.43 13.34
C GLY A 572 18.98 6.06 14.24
N GLY A 573 20.20 6.31 13.79
CA GLY A 573 21.45 6.00 14.49
C GLY A 573 22.60 6.83 13.94
N LEU A 574 23.83 6.42 14.24
CA LEU A 574 25.04 7.18 13.92
C LEU A 574 25.12 7.57 12.43
N LEU A 575 25.36 8.86 12.18
CA LEU A 575 25.47 9.41 10.83
C LEU A 575 26.72 8.89 10.09
N PRO A 576 26.68 8.88 8.74
CA PRO A 576 27.87 8.65 7.93
C PRO A 576 28.80 9.87 7.95
N GLU A 577 30.12 9.69 7.85
CA GLU A 577 31.06 10.81 7.76
C GLU A 577 31.02 11.53 6.40
N SER A 578 30.57 10.85 5.36
CA SER A 578 30.37 11.39 4.02
C SER A 578 29.18 10.79 3.29
N VAL A 579 28.55 11.61 2.46
CA VAL A 579 27.44 11.26 1.58
C VAL A 579 27.70 11.85 0.19
N LEU A 580 27.60 11.02 -0.84
CA LEU A 580 27.55 11.46 -2.24
C LEU A 580 26.19 11.10 -2.82
N ILE A 581 25.45 12.10 -3.29
CA ILE A 581 24.20 11.91 -4.02
C ILE A 581 24.45 12.16 -5.52
N GLN A 582 24.09 11.17 -6.32
CA GLN A 582 24.15 11.19 -7.79
C GLN A 582 22.77 10.89 -8.38
N ARG A 583 22.58 11.19 -9.65
CA ARG A 583 21.38 10.86 -10.42
C ARG A 583 21.71 10.26 -11.78
N ARG A 584 20.75 9.54 -12.35
CA ARG A 584 20.66 9.25 -13.77
C ARG A 584 19.47 10.01 -14.36
N ARG A 585 19.53 10.37 -15.64
CA ARG A 585 18.45 11.04 -16.39
C ARG A 585 18.02 10.18 -17.58
N LEU A 586 17.06 10.67 -18.38
CA LEU A 586 16.78 10.14 -19.71
C LEU A 586 17.36 11.08 -20.78
N ASP A 587 18.48 10.72 -21.38
CA ASP A 587 19.09 11.47 -22.47
C ASP A 587 18.44 11.12 -23.83
N LEU A 588 17.40 11.89 -24.20
CA LEU A 588 16.59 11.70 -25.41
C LEU A 588 17.34 11.88 -26.74
N THR A 589 18.61 12.29 -26.72
CA THR A 589 19.41 12.55 -27.94
C THR A 589 20.24 11.36 -28.40
N LYS A 590 20.03 10.16 -27.84
CA LYS A 590 20.69 8.92 -28.25
C LYS A 590 19.63 7.93 -28.74
N PRO A 591 19.66 7.49 -30.01
CA PRO A 591 18.77 6.43 -30.49
C PRO A 591 19.11 5.10 -29.83
N GLU A 592 18.13 4.21 -29.71
CA GLU A 592 18.26 2.86 -29.13
C GLU A 592 18.98 1.90 -30.10
N SER A 593 20.23 2.21 -30.42
CA SER A 593 21.15 1.21 -30.97
C SER A 593 21.37 0.13 -29.91
N GLY A 594 21.23 -1.15 -30.30
CA GLY A 594 21.12 -2.31 -29.41
C GLY A 594 22.36 -2.69 -28.58
N THR A 595 23.23 -1.74 -28.25
CA THR A 595 24.34 -1.90 -27.30
C THR A 595 24.07 -1.08 -26.05
N THR A 596 23.69 -1.76 -24.95
CA THR A 596 23.20 -1.20 -23.69
C THR A 596 24.23 -0.33 -22.96
N THR A 597 24.47 0.86 -23.51
CA THR A 597 25.45 1.82 -23.00
C THR A 597 24.81 2.63 -21.89
N GLU A 598 24.77 2.04 -20.69
CA GLU A 598 24.17 2.65 -19.49
C GLU A 598 24.53 4.13 -19.35
N GLN A 599 23.50 4.98 -19.22
CA GLN A 599 23.74 6.42 -19.13
C GLN A 599 24.54 6.73 -17.86
N PRO A 600 25.58 7.59 -17.95
CA PRO A 600 26.49 7.84 -16.84
C PRO A 600 25.80 8.54 -15.68
N TRP A 601 26.29 8.25 -14.48
CA TRP A 601 25.85 8.93 -13.27
C TRP A 601 26.38 10.37 -13.25
N LEU A 602 25.50 11.31 -12.89
CA LEU A 602 25.81 12.72 -12.76
C LEU A 602 25.69 13.11 -11.29
N ASP A 603 26.72 13.74 -10.75
CA ASP A 603 26.71 14.18 -9.35
C ASP A 603 25.65 15.29 -9.12
N TRP A 604 25.02 15.24 -7.95
CA TRP A 604 24.11 16.29 -7.47
C TRP A 604 24.71 17.04 -6.29
N GLN A 605 25.27 16.31 -5.33
CA GLN A 605 25.79 16.88 -4.08
C GLN A 605 26.82 15.97 -3.42
N TYR A 606 27.98 16.52 -3.07
CA TYR A 606 28.87 15.94 -2.07
C TYR A 606 28.55 16.55 -0.70
N MET A 607 28.65 15.75 0.36
CA MET A 607 28.52 16.20 1.75
C MET A 607 29.55 15.41 2.59
N ALA A 608 30.36 16.07 3.42
CA ALA A 608 31.36 15.37 4.25
C ALA A 608 31.72 16.15 5.52
N ARG A 609 32.15 15.44 6.56
CA ARG A 609 32.74 16.04 7.78
C ARG A 609 33.94 16.96 7.46
N ASN A 610 34.72 16.55 6.45
CA ASN A 610 35.75 17.34 5.81
C ASN A 610 35.78 17.01 4.31
N CYS A 611 35.45 17.98 3.47
CA CYS A 611 35.34 17.85 2.01
C CYS A 611 36.65 17.53 1.29
N SER A 612 37.80 17.58 1.97
CA SER A 612 39.09 17.16 1.39
C SER A 612 39.10 15.68 0.97
N VAL A 613 38.20 14.83 1.50
CA VAL A 613 38.03 13.43 1.05
C VAL A 613 37.59 13.34 -0.42
N PHE A 614 36.94 14.37 -0.94
CA PHE A 614 36.55 14.51 -2.35
C PHE A 614 37.47 15.49 -3.12
N GLY A 615 38.58 15.94 -2.52
CA GLY A 615 39.42 17.00 -3.08
C GLY A 615 38.76 18.38 -3.13
N MET A 616 37.65 18.59 -2.40
CA MET A 616 36.84 19.80 -2.46
C MET A 616 37.00 20.70 -1.21
N GLN A 617 36.75 22.00 -1.39
CA GLN A 617 36.67 22.95 -0.26
C GLN A 617 35.36 22.76 0.53
N ASN A 618 35.45 22.79 1.86
CA ASN A 618 34.31 22.83 2.77
C ASN A 618 33.39 24.01 2.43
N ASN A 619 32.15 23.73 2.03
CA ASN A 619 31.16 24.72 1.60
C ASN A 619 31.64 25.61 0.43
N GLY A 620 32.37 25.04 -0.53
CA GLY A 620 32.84 25.78 -1.72
C GLY A 620 31.70 26.44 -2.54
N PRO A 621 31.99 27.53 -3.26
CA PRO A 621 30.97 28.31 -3.99
C PRO A 621 30.41 27.55 -5.21
N LEU A 622 29.26 28.01 -5.70
CA LEU A 622 28.58 27.50 -6.90
C LEU A 622 28.72 28.54 -8.06
N PRO A 623 29.76 28.46 -8.91
CA PRO A 623 30.02 29.48 -9.93
C PRO A 623 29.02 29.48 -11.11
N ARG A 624 28.28 28.38 -11.31
CA ARG A 624 27.24 28.25 -12.35
C ARG A 624 26.00 27.55 -11.77
N PRO A 625 24.80 27.68 -12.40
CA PRO A 625 23.59 27.01 -11.94
C PRO A 625 23.72 25.48 -11.88
N ASP A 626 24.50 24.88 -12.78
CA ASP A 626 24.77 23.44 -12.90
C ASP A 626 25.93 22.94 -12.02
N SER A 627 26.57 23.82 -11.23
CA SER A 627 27.74 23.43 -10.42
C SER A 627 27.39 22.50 -9.27
N VAL A 628 28.34 21.65 -8.90
CA VAL A 628 28.29 20.80 -7.70
C VAL A 628 29.43 21.21 -6.78
N ASN A 629 29.16 21.32 -5.49
CA ASN A 629 30.14 21.59 -4.43
C ASN A 629 30.12 20.46 -3.38
N CYS A 630 30.93 20.61 -2.34
CA CYS A 630 30.81 19.81 -1.13
C CYS A 630 30.33 20.67 0.04
N LEU A 631 29.28 20.22 0.73
CA LEU A 631 28.78 20.85 1.95
C LEU A 631 29.39 20.17 3.19
N GLN A 632 29.80 20.97 4.17
CA GLN A 632 30.44 20.43 5.36
C GLN A 632 29.40 19.95 6.38
N LEU A 633 29.40 18.64 6.66
CA LEU A 633 28.60 18.05 7.74
C LEU A 633 29.13 18.52 9.12
N PRO A 634 28.27 18.64 10.15
CA PRO A 634 28.69 19.14 11.46
C PRO A 634 29.79 18.27 12.08
N SER A 635 30.84 18.89 12.64
CA SER A 635 31.96 18.13 13.24
C SER A 635 31.61 17.40 14.54
N ASP A 636 30.51 17.82 15.18
CA ASP A 636 29.89 17.28 16.39
C ASP A 636 28.42 16.94 16.08
N VAL A 637 27.98 15.73 16.43
CA VAL A 637 26.67 15.16 16.05
C VAL A 637 26.13 14.23 17.13
N SER A 638 24.82 14.27 17.32
CA SER A 638 24.06 13.44 18.28
C SER A 638 24.11 11.96 17.93
N PHE A 639 24.20 11.10 18.97
CA PHE A 639 24.16 9.64 18.81
C PHE A 639 22.79 9.13 18.30
N SER A 640 21.71 9.87 18.58
CA SER A 640 20.33 9.60 18.17
C SER A 640 20.02 9.86 16.68
N GLY A 641 21.04 9.92 15.83
CA GLY A 641 20.91 10.19 14.40
C GLY A 641 20.45 11.61 14.06
N GLY A 642 19.73 11.74 12.94
CA GLY A 642 19.33 13.03 12.37
C GLY A 642 19.05 12.95 10.87
N ASN A 643 18.80 14.11 10.25
CA ASN A 643 18.44 14.21 8.83
C ASN A 643 19.60 14.77 8.01
N ILE A 644 19.91 14.16 6.87
CA ILE A 644 20.76 14.73 5.84
C ILE A 644 19.85 15.11 4.67
N THR A 645 19.89 16.37 4.24
CA THR A 645 19.00 16.90 3.20
C THR A 645 19.79 17.57 2.10
N PHE A 646 19.63 17.05 0.88
CA PHE A 646 19.92 17.79 -0.35
C PHE A 646 18.69 18.58 -0.76
N SER A 647 18.90 19.83 -1.16
CA SER A 647 17.90 20.68 -1.80
C SER A 647 18.57 21.45 -2.92
N LEU A 648 17.99 21.44 -4.12
CA LEU A 648 18.62 22.10 -5.25
C LEU A 648 18.54 23.63 -5.16
N LEU A 649 17.44 24.17 -4.62
CA LEU A 649 17.06 25.59 -4.71
C LEU A 649 17.09 26.35 -3.38
N THR A 650 17.55 25.72 -2.29
CA THR A 650 17.65 26.40 -0.98
C THR A 650 18.79 27.42 -1.01
N PRO A 651 18.57 28.68 -0.57
CA PRO A 651 19.58 29.75 -0.63
C PRO A 651 20.69 29.66 0.43
N GLN A 652 20.75 28.59 1.22
CA GLN A 652 21.78 28.31 2.23
C GLN A 652 22.25 26.85 2.11
N PRO A 653 23.52 26.54 2.47
CA PRO A 653 24.56 27.46 2.93
C PRO A 653 25.22 28.26 1.79
N ASN A 654 25.02 27.87 0.53
CA ASN A 654 25.53 28.56 -0.66
C ASN A 654 24.39 28.87 -1.63
N LEU A 655 24.32 30.11 -2.11
CA LEU A 655 23.36 30.53 -3.13
C LEU A 655 23.69 29.88 -4.48
N ARG A 656 22.78 29.06 -5.02
CA ARG A 656 22.87 28.54 -6.39
C ARG A 656 22.44 29.62 -7.40
N PRO A 657 23.25 29.97 -8.42
CA PRO A 657 22.85 30.93 -9.43
C PRO A 657 21.55 30.50 -10.13
N GLY A 658 20.60 31.42 -10.28
CA GLY A 658 19.29 31.18 -10.90
C GLY A 658 18.22 30.53 -10.00
N TYR A 659 18.49 30.27 -8.71
CA TYR A 659 17.53 29.59 -7.81
C TYR A 659 16.14 30.28 -7.73
N ASN A 660 16.13 31.61 -7.83
CA ASN A 660 14.94 32.47 -7.81
C ASN A 660 14.29 32.67 -9.18
N ASP A 661 14.91 32.18 -10.25
CA ASP A 661 14.43 32.29 -11.64
C ASP A 661 14.57 30.94 -12.37
N PHE A 662 14.14 29.88 -11.68
CA PHE A 662 14.29 28.49 -12.09
C PHE A 662 13.76 28.22 -13.51
N TYR A 663 12.60 28.77 -13.85
CA TYR A 663 11.93 28.50 -15.13
C TYR A 663 12.56 29.22 -16.33
N ASN A 664 13.36 30.28 -16.11
CA ASN A 664 14.17 30.92 -17.16
C ASN A 664 15.64 30.47 -17.12
N THR A 665 15.97 29.44 -16.32
CA THR A 665 17.33 28.90 -16.19
C THR A 665 17.39 27.44 -16.69
N PRO A 666 17.59 27.19 -18.00
CA PRO A 666 17.59 25.84 -18.59
C PRO A 666 18.61 24.86 -17.97
N ALA A 667 19.68 25.38 -17.37
CA ALA A 667 20.65 24.59 -16.63
C ALA A 667 20.06 23.97 -15.35
N LEU A 668 19.15 24.67 -14.65
CA LEU A 668 18.49 24.16 -13.44
C LEU A 668 17.37 23.18 -13.76
N GLN A 669 16.60 23.44 -14.82
CA GLN A 669 15.64 22.47 -15.37
C GLN A 669 16.34 21.15 -15.67
N LYS A 670 17.40 21.19 -16.48
CA LYS A 670 18.26 20.03 -16.77
C LYS A 670 19.00 19.45 -15.54
N MET A 671 18.97 20.12 -14.38
CA MET A 671 19.54 19.63 -13.13
C MET A 671 18.53 18.91 -12.24
N VAL A 672 17.25 19.31 -12.20
CA VAL A 672 16.21 18.56 -11.45
C VAL A 672 15.83 17.22 -12.09
N HIS A 673 16.02 17.07 -13.42
CA HIS A 673 15.65 15.86 -14.15
C HIS A 673 16.34 14.60 -13.60
N ALA A 674 15.58 13.61 -13.14
CA ALA A 674 16.10 12.28 -12.79
C ALA A 674 15.13 11.15 -13.16
N THR A 675 15.69 10.00 -13.54
CA THR A 675 15.01 8.70 -13.66
C THR A 675 15.41 7.77 -12.52
N GLN A 676 16.64 7.88 -12.03
CA GLN A 676 17.17 7.11 -10.89
C GLN A 676 18.00 8.03 -9.99
N VAL A 677 18.02 7.73 -8.68
CA VAL A 677 18.80 8.46 -7.67
C VAL A 677 19.68 7.48 -6.91
N ARG A 678 20.97 7.82 -6.77
CA ARG A 678 21.98 7.03 -6.08
C ARG A 678 22.54 7.80 -4.91
N ILE A 679 22.70 7.11 -3.79
CA ILE A 679 23.14 7.63 -2.50
C ILE A 679 24.26 6.73 -2.01
N HIS A 680 25.48 7.25 -1.93
CA HIS A 680 26.65 6.56 -1.42
C HIS A 680 27.03 7.09 -0.04
N LEU A 681 27.26 6.20 0.93
CA LEU A 681 27.50 6.48 2.35
C LEU A 681 28.86 5.87 2.79
N SER A 682 29.82 6.70 3.18
CA SER A 682 31.16 6.25 3.61
C SER A 682 31.62 6.91 4.92
N GLY A 683 32.26 6.11 5.77
CA GLY A 683 32.65 6.43 7.15
C GLY A 683 31.44 6.56 8.08
N GLN A 684 31.66 6.51 9.41
CA GLN A 684 30.62 6.68 10.42
C GLN A 684 31.16 7.48 11.59
N TYR A 685 30.36 8.37 12.16
CA TYR A 685 30.79 9.14 13.33
C TYR A 685 31.03 8.23 14.55
N HIS A 686 31.98 8.62 15.40
CA HIS A 686 32.31 8.05 16.71
C HIS A 686 32.88 6.60 16.74
N THR A 687 32.63 5.73 15.76
CA THR A 687 33.01 4.29 15.83
C THR A 687 34.43 3.93 15.39
N ARG A 688 35.22 4.91 14.94
CA ARG A 688 36.69 4.76 14.79
C ARG A 688 37.46 4.94 16.12
N ALA A 689 36.80 5.32 17.21
CA ALA A 689 37.46 5.46 18.52
C ALA A 689 37.92 4.10 19.09
N ALA A 690 39.04 4.10 19.82
CA ALA A 690 39.58 2.90 20.44
C ALA A 690 38.62 2.32 21.50
N GLY A 691 38.49 0.99 21.55
CA GLY A 691 37.61 0.29 22.48
C GLY A 691 36.13 0.19 22.04
N VAL A 692 35.72 0.87 20.97
CA VAL A 692 34.34 0.73 20.44
C VAL A 692 34.13 -0.65 19.81
N ASN A 693 33.02 -1.31 20.15
CA ASN A 693 32.68 -2.62 19.60
C ASN A 693 32.36 -2.52 18.10
N GLN A 694 32.95 -3.40 17.28
CA GLN A 694 32.72 -3.42 15.83
C GLN A 694 31.25 -3.61 15.45
N ARG A 695 30.44 -4.26 16.30
CA ARG A 695 28.99 -4.44 16.08
C ARG A 695 28.15 -3.15 16.22
N HIS A 696 28.77 -1.99 16.49
CA HIS A 696 28.15 -0.66 16.32
C HIS A 696 28.31 -0.08 14.89
N ARG A 697 29.05 -0.77 14.01
CA ARG A 697 29.39 -0.31 12.65
C ARG A 697 28.37 -0.77 11.63
N TYR A 698 27.28 -0.01 11.54
CA TYR A 698 26.18 -0.19 10.60
C TYR A 698 25.52 1.17 10.34
N TYR A 699 24.79 1.30 9.23
CA TYR A 699 23.89 2.42 8.99
C TYR A 699 22.46 2.05 9.40
N ILE A 700 21.72 3.01 9.97
CA ILE A 700 20.27 2.93 10.21
C ILE A 700 19.59 4.01 9.39
N ILE A 701 18.59 3.65 8.60
CA ILE A 701 17.78 4.60 7.84
C ILE A 701 16.30 4.26 8.06
N ASN A 702 15.55 5.23 8.56
CA ASN A 702 14.11 5.11 8.83
C ASN A 702 13.29 5.52 7.61
N GLU A 703 13.82 6.40 6.75
CA GLU A 703 13.18 6.82 5.51
C GLU A 703 14.21 7.47 4.56
N ILE A 704 14.04 7.30 3.25
CA ILE A 704 14.55 8.22 2.23
C ILE A 704 13.36 8.80 1.45
N THR A 705 13.08 10.08 1.68
CA THR A 705 12.07 10.85 0.96
C THR A 705 12.72 11.51 -0.26
N ILE A 706 12.26 11.22 -1.47
CA ILE A 706 12.66 11.95 -2.69
C ILE A 706 11.48 12.81 -3.11
N SER A 707 11.58 14.12 -2.85
CA SER A 707 10.50 15.05 -3.17
C SER A 707 10.67 15.59 -4.59
N GLY A 708 9.68 15.29 -5.42
CA GLY A 708 9.65 15.66 -6.83
C GLY A 708 8.26 15.56 -7.42
N ARG A 709 8.17 15.73 -8.75
CA ARG A 709 6.92 15.68 -9.52
C ARG A 709 7.18 15.23 -10.96
N CYS A 710 6.15 14.80 -11.67
CA CYS A 710 6.24 14.53 -13.10
C CYS A 710 6.72 15.76 -13.88
N GLU A 711 7.56 15.53 -14.89
CA GLU A 711 7.93 16.53 -15.89
C GLU A 711 6.80 16.62 -16.93
N CYS A 712 6.02 17.70 -16.83
CA CYS A 712 4.93 18.03 -17.76
C CYS A 712 5.05 19.46 -18.31
N HIS A 713 6.25 20.05 -18.25
CA HIS A 713 6.65 21.33 -18.85
C HIS A 713 5.82 22.59 -18.48
N GLY A 714 4.87 22.50 -17.55
CA GLY A 714 3.97 23.59 -17.17
C GLY A 714 2.58 23.52 -17.82
N HIS A 715 2.18 22.34 -18.32
CA HIS A 715 0.94 22.12 -19.07
C HIS A 715 -0.04 21.13 -18.42
N ALA A 716 0.27 20.59 -17.24
CA ALA A 716 -0.58 19.62 -16.53
C ALA A 716 -0.47 19.81 -15.02
N ASP A 717 -1.59 19.78 -14.30
CA ASP A 717 -1.62 19.81 -12.82
C ASP A 717 -1.64 18.41 -12.18
N HIS A 718 -1.79 17.36 -13.00
CA HIS A 718 -1.74 15.95 -12.60
C HIS A 718 -1.04 15.08 -13.66
N CYS A 719 -0.53 13.93 -13.23
CA CYS A 719 -0.04 12.87 -14.11
C CYS A 719 -0.61 11.52 -13.66
N ASP A 720 -0.95 10.67 -14.62
CA ASP A 720 -1.30 9.28 -14.37
C ASP A 720 -0.01 8.45 -14.34
N THR A 721 0.36 7.99 -13.14
CA THR A 721 1.52 7.12 -12.89
C THR A 721 1.15 5.63 -12.81
N SER A 722 -0.09 5.23 -13.12
CA SER A 722 -0.45 3.81 -13.24
C SER A 722 0.15 3.18 -14.50
N VAL A 723 0.28 3.97 -15.57
CA VAL A 723 0.99 3.60 -16.80
C VAL A 723 2.51 3.82 -16.69
N THR A 724 3.27 3.05 -17.47
CA THR A 724 4.73 3.18 -17.60
C THR A 724 5.11 3.33 -19.08
N PRO A 725 5.75 4.45 -19.48
CA PRO A 725 5.98 5.66 -18.70
C PRO A 725 4.67 6.40 -18.35
N TYR A 726 4.71 7.28 -17.35
CA TYR A 726 3.55 8.03 -16.87
C TYR A 726 2.97 8.95 -17.95
N ARG A 727 1.68 9.28 -17.85
CA ARG A 727 0.99 10.20 -18.76
C ARG A 727 0.70 11.54 -18.10
N CYS A 728 1.17 12.64 -18.67
CA CYS A 728 0.74 13.98 -18.26
C CYS A 728 -0.72 14.21 -18.65
N LEU A 729 -1.55 14.67 -17.72
CA LEU A 729 -2.94 15.01 -17.98
C LEU A 729 -3.01 16.49 -18.40
N CYS A 730 -2.65 16.75 -19.67
CA CYS A 730 -2.54 18.10 -20.21
C CYS A 730 -3.88 18.88 -20.10
N LEU A 731 -3.81 20.15 -19.70
CA LEU A 731 -5.00 20.99 -19.57
C LEU A 731 -5.51 21.46 -20.95
N PRO A 732 -6.84 21.54 -21.17
CA PRO A 732 -7.40 22.10 -22.41
C PRO A 732 -6.91 23.52 -22.71
N GLU A 733 -6.69 24.33 -21.67
CA GLU A 733 -6.28 25.73 -21.75
C GLU A 733 -4.83 25.94 -22.22
N SER A 734 -3.95 24.93 -22.09
CA SER A 734 -2.60 25.02 -22.63
C SER A 734 -2.52 24.67 -24.12
N HIS A 735 -3.62 24.23 -24.75
CA HIS A 735 -3.70 23.85 -26.17
C HIS A 735 -2.67 22.78 -26.57
N THR A 736 -2.53 21.75 -25.74
CA THR A 736 -1.42 20.80 -25.79
C THR A 736 -1.85 19.36 -25.56
N GLU A 737 -1.26 18.40 -26.30
CA GLU A 737 -1.47 16.96 -26.13
C GLU A 737 -0.14 16.20 -26.15
N GLY A 738 -0.05 15.05 -25.46
CA GLY A 738 1.13 14.17 -25.52
C GLY A 738 1.21 13.12 -24.41
N ASN A 739 1.87 12.00 -24.71
CA ASN A 739 2.33 11.01 -23.72
C ASN A 739 3.84 11.17 -23.49
N ASN A 740 4.36 10.75 -22.34
CA ASN A 740 5.82 10.75 -22.06
C ASN A 740 6.53 9.51 -22.66
N THR A 741 6.14 9.11 -23.87
CA THR A 741 6.67 7.94 -24.59
C THR A 741 7.55 8.41 -25.75
N GLY A 742 8.86 8.18 -25.65
CA GLY A 742 9.80 8.49 -26.72
C GLY A 742 9.72 7.49 -27.88
N ALA A 743 8.93 7.82 -28.90
CA ALA A 743 8.98 7.16 -30.21
C ALA A 743 8.90 8.24 -31.30
N THR A 744 9.96 8.36 -32.10
CA THR A 744 10.02 9.31 -33.22
C THR A 744 9.78 8.57 -34.52
N GLU A 745 8.71 8.91 -35.22
CA GLU A 745 8.51 8.52 -36.62
C GLU A 745 8.68 9.80 -37.48
N ASP A 746 9.57 9.71 -38.48
CA ASP A 746 10.25 10.87 -39.04
C ASP A 746 9.73 11.22 -40.44
N ILE A 747 8.92 12.28 -40.55
CA ILE A 747 8.49 12.85 -41.84
C ILE A 747 8.50 14.39 -41.80
N SER A 748 9.29 14.97 -42.71
CA SER A 748 9.41 16.40 -43.04
C SER A 748 9.93 17.32 -41.93
N GLY A 749 11.16 17.81 -42.11
CA GLY A 749 11.83 18.68 -41.15
C GLY A 749 11.48 20.17 -41.27
N GLU A 750 10.84 20.68 -40.23
CA GLU A 750 10.96 22.07 -39.75
C GLU A 750 10.98 22.04 -38.20
N VAL A 751 11.43 23.12 -37.55
CA VAL A 751 11.88 23.14 -36.14
C VAL A 751 10.91 22.46 -35.16
N GLN A 752 11.20 21.20 -34.80
CA GLN A 752 10.41 20.42 -33.83
C GLN A 752 10.82 20.76 -32.39
N LEU A 753 9.84 21.21 -31.60
CA LEU A 753 9.83 20.96 -30.16
C LEU A 753 9.56 19.47 -29.94
N SER A 754 10.20 18.86 -28.94
CA SER A 754 10.11 17.42 -28.70
C SER A 754 8.67 17.00 -28.36
N THR A 755 8.13 16.05 -29.11
CA THR A 755 6.77 15.48 -28.96
C THR A 755 6.59 14.57 -27.73
N SER A 756 7.53 14.64 -26.76
CA SER A 756 7.60 13.79 -25.56
C SER A 756 6.85 14.35 -24.34
N SER A 757 6.09 15.43 -24.52
CA SER A 757 5.18 16.01 -23.52
C SER A 757 4.17 16.91 -24.23
N CYS A 758 3.12 17.29 -23.50
CA CYS A 758 2.09 18.27 -23.87
C CYS A 758 2.58 19.29 -24.92
N SER A 759 2.34 19.01 -26.20
CA SER A 759 2.91 19.73 -27.35
C SER A 759 1.86 20.63 -27.98
N VAL A 760 2.24 21.88 -28.29
CA VAL A 760 1.31 22.92 -28.75
C VAL A 760 0.65 22.51 -30.07
N LEU A 761 -0.68 22.46 -30.07
CA LEU A 761 -1.50 22.14 -31.23
C LEU A 761 -1.42 23.27 -32.26
N LEU A 762 -0.44 23.19 -33.16
CA LEU A 762 -0.29 24.14 -34.26
C LEU A 762 -1.40 23.92 -35.30
N VAL A 763 -2.57 24.54 -35.06
CA VAL A 763 -3.72 24.47 -35.95
C VAL A 763 -3.32 24.99 -37.34
N ARG A 764 -3.15 24.07 -38.29
CA ARG A 764 -2.96 24.38 -39.72
C ARG A 764 -4.23 25.04 -40.26
N LEU A 765 -4.36 26.36 -40.12
CA LEU A 765 -5.22 27.15 -40.99
C LEU A 765 -4.65 27.08 -42.41
N VAL A 766 -5.16 26.11 -43.17
CA VAL A 766 -4.97 26.03 -44.62
C VAL A 766 -5.76 27.18 -45.25
N CYS A 767 -5.10 28.33 -45.40
CA CYS A 767 -5.63 29.51 -46.10
C CYS A 767 -5.70 29.27 -47.61
N LEU A 768 -6.63 28.42 -48.04
CA LEU A 768 -6.88 28.08 -49.45
C LEU A 768 -8.15 28.78 -49.95
N VAL A 769 -8.11 30.12 -49.94
CA VAL A 769 -9.05 31.00 -50.67
C VAL A 769 -8.31 32.27 -51.15
N ILE A 770 -7.64 32.16 -52.30
CA ILE A 770 -7.45 33.23 -53.31
C ILE A 770 -7.67 32.56 -54.67
#